data_AF-A0A545SUI4-F1
#
_entry.id   AF-A0A545SUI4-F1
#
_cell.length_a   1.000
_cell.length_b   1.000
_cell.length_c   1.000
_cell.angle_alpha   90.00
_cell.angle_beta   90.00
_cell.angle_gamma   90.00
#
_symmetry.space_group_name_H-M   'P 1'
#
loop_
_entity.id
_entity.type
_entity.pdbx_description
1 polymer ?
#
loop_
_entity_poly.entity_id
_entity_poly.type
_entity_poly.pdbx_seq_one_letter_code
_entity_poly.pdbx_strand_id
1 'polypeptide(L)'
;MRTYVLAALMFLGSAVMTLAQTDSPVGPIQTVLQNHKETILKSSRKTIGPAIDAVVASKLPQARSMLNVWQSKNMWHHKPSGLFYQAQKAEGKIYRLLDLDTGDIVDEVDKSDLKQIKPNSGIRALIATALVRFQLEDPDPLIRAKGLTGIERAPDASLLKPLLASIDSETDPELKARKSRLAKLLTISFSDDGPARIAAIEALSGDLGLDVRGALNPLVSKVTKAFEGEIPSSLNVAQTRIPGRDEFTKAIAYQLLVDAGKAPAQITGDQIRVALGEHIDGGLVGGVPIVQLGDEDARIRAYSALATAGKVPPLVSDADIESTLSSFSFADIYAEPSPDVSKAAEAALSSISTRVSLSQTADLTLDALSLASIYFLAAIGLAITFGVMGVINMAHGEFIMMGAYTGYVVQQLIPNHTVSIIVAVPLAFAVTFAAGVALERLVIRWLYNRPLETLLATFGVSIALQQLAKNIFGTQARPLTAPEWLDGALVLNPVISISYIRIAIFVLALIFLGVFLYIMKRTRLGLETRAVTQNPQMAGAMGINPGRVNMLTFGLGSGIAGVAGVAIGLFAKVTSELGSDYIVQSFMTVVVGGVGNIWGTLAGATMIGFFQKGVEWMNPSNTLAAQTYMIIFIIIFIQFRPRGIIALKGRAAGD
;
A
#
# COMPACT_ATOMS: atom_id res chain seq x y z
N MET A 1 86.28 27.49 42.60
CA MET A 1 86.08 26.84 43.91
C MET A 1 84.85 25.96 43.79
N ARG A 2 85.05 24.63 43.74
CA ARG A 2 84.10 23.53 44.08
C ARG A 2 82.66 23.67 43.57
N THR A 3 82.16 22.84 42.65
CA THR A 3 82.22 21.37 42.69
C THR A 3 82.00 20.77 41.30
N TYR A 4 83.06 20.19 40.77
CA TYR A 4 82.97 19.02 39.91
C TYR A 4 82.68 17.77 40.78
N VAL A 5 82.33 16.68 40.10
CA VAL A 5 82.34 15.28 40.56
C VAL A 5 81.01 14.74 41.06
N LEU A 6 80.12 14.51 40.10
CA LEU A 6 79.51 13.19 39.91
C LEU A 6 79.24 12.99 38.42
N ALA A 7 80.37 12.85 37.71
CA ALA A 7 80.43 12.20 36.42
C ALA A 7 80.32 10.68 36.62
N ALA A 8 79.90 10.01 35.55
CA ALA A 8 80.09 8.59 35.27
C ALA A 8 79.14 7.61 35.97
N LEU A 9 77.94 7.42 35.40
CA LEU A 9 77.32 6.08 35.19
C LEU A 9 75.97 6.13 34.46
N MET A 10 75.88 6.75 33.28
CA MET A 10 74.73 6.51 32.37
C MET A 10 75.06 6.84 30.91
N PHE A 11 76.18 6.29 30.42
CA PHE A 11 76.55 6.29 29.00
C PHE A 11 76.75 4.84 28.57
N LEU A 12 75.72 4.21 28.02
CA LEU A 12 75.82 3.11 27.05
C LEU A 12 74.42 2.68 26.61
N GLY A 13 74.03 3.10 25.40
CA GLY A 13 72.96 2.46 24.63
C GLY A 13 71.79 3.36 24.23
N SER A 14 72.00 4.31 23.31
CA SER A 14 70.96 4.74 22.35
C SER A 14 71.56 5.63 21.27
N ALA A 15 72.18 4.99 20.29
CA ALA A 15 72.45 5.57 18.97
C ALA A 15 72.01 4.56 17.92
N VAL A 16 70.73 4.61 17.53
CA VAL A 16 70.27 4.11 16.23
C VAL A 16 69.21 5.08 15.72
N MET A 17 69.65 5.94 14.79
CA MET A 17 68.95 6.39 13.59
C MET A 17 67.41 6.33 13.62
N THR A 18 66.78 7.47 13.91
CA THR A 18 65.47 7.77 13.33
C THR A 18 65.67 8.13 11.86
N LEU A 19 65.40 7.15 11.00
CA LEU A 19 65.18 7.37 9.57
C LEU A 19 64.08 8.43 9.40
N ALA A 20 64.41 9.50 8.70
CA ALA A 20 63.46 10.45 8.16
C ALA A 20 62.44 9.69 7.31
N GLN A 21 61.18 9.69 7.74
CA GLN A 21 60.06 9.41 6.85
C GLN A 21 59.86 10.65 5.99
N THR A 22 59.98 10.45 4.69
CA THR A 22 59.76 11.43 3.63
C THR A 22 58.36 12.03 3.73
N ASP A 23 58.28 13.31 4.08
CA ASP A 23 57.07 14.13 4.00
C ASP A 23 56.58 14.21 2.55
N SER A 24 55.38 13.67 2.29
CA SER A 24 54.58 14.12 1.16
C SER A 24 53.86 15.42 1.58
N PRO A 25 53.90 16.52 0.81
CA PRO A 25 53.29 17.81 1.16
C PRO A 25 51.74 17.81 1.07
N VAL A 26 51.10 16.65 1.21
CA VAL A 26 49.69 16.39 0.90
C VAL A 26 49.12 15.48 1.98
N GLY A 27 48.00 15.86 2.61
CA GLY A 27 47.41 15.10 3.70
C GLY A 27 46.93 13.67 3.32
N PRO A 28 46.60 12.82 4.32
CA PRO A 28 46.31 11.41 4.11
C PRO A 28 45.12 11.15 3.17
N ILE A 29 43.97 11.80 3.36
CA ILE A 29 42.81 11.62 2.48
C ILE A 29 43.10 12.20 1.11
N GLN A 30 43.83 13.31 1.07
CA GLN A 30 44.20 13.96 -0.16
C GLN A 30 45.10 13.08 -1.03
N THR A 31 45.99 12.29 -0.42
CA THR A 31 46.82 11.28 -1.11
C THR A 31 45.96 10.21 -1.78
N VAL A 32 44.94 9.68 -1.08
CA VAL A 32 44.00 8.70 -1.65
C VAL A 32 43.23 9.29 -2.84
N LEU A 33 42.81 10.55 -2.73
CA LEU A 33 42.12 11.26 -3.81
C LEU A 33 43.02 11.51 -5.04
N GLN A 34 44.31 11.79 -4.83
CA GLN A 34 45.25 11.98 -5.93
C GLN A 34 45.48 10.68 -6.73
N ASN A 35 45.55 9.53 -6.05
CA ASN A 35 45.70 8.23 -6.71
C ASN A 35 44.53 7.89 -7.67
N HIS A 36 43.37 8.51 -7.46
CA HIS A 36 42.18 8.34 -8.29
C HIS A 36 41.71 9.65 -8.97
N LYS A 37 42.59 10.65 -9.10
CA LYS A 37 42.26 11.99 -9.59
C LYS A 37 41.53 11.98 -10.94
N GLU A 38 42.02 11.22 -11.91
CA GLU A 38 41.44 11.18 -13.25
C GLU A 38 40.00 10.65 -13.23
N THR A 39 39.78 9.58 -12.47
CA THR A 39 38.46 8.96 -12.28
C THR A 39 37.49 9.92 -11.58
N ILE A 40 37.96 10.69 -10.61
CA ILE A 40 37.13 11.68 -9.89
C ILE A 40 36.79 12.89 -10.78
N LEU A 41 37.75 13.38 -11.57
CA LEU A 41 37.54 14.52 -12.48
C LEU A 41 36.65 14.19 -13.69
N LYS A 42 36.70 12.94 -14.17
CA LYS A 42 35.87 12.40 -15.26
C LYS A 42 34.91 11.32 -14.74
N SER A 43 34.29 11.57 -13.59
CA SER A 43 33.48 10.58 -12.89
C SER A 43 32.23 10.18 -13.67
N SER A 44 32.06 8.88 -13.90
CA SER A 44 30.80 8.28 -14.36
C SER A 44 30.35 7.23 -13.35
N ARG A 45 29.06 6.89 -13.35
CA ARG A 45 28.53 5.83 -12.46
C ARG A 45 29.30 4.50 -12.63
N LYS A 46 29.75 4.17 -13.84
CA LYS A 46 30.43 2.90 -14.14
C LYS A 46 31.90 2.88 -13.69
N THR A 47 32.55 4.04 -13.66
CA THR A 47 34.00 4.14 -13.45
C THR A 47 34.40 4.58 -12.05
N ILE A 48 33.49 5.20 -11.29
CA ILE A 48 33.83 5.83 -10.00
C ILE A 48 33.97 4.87 -8.82
N GLY A 49 33.43 3.64 -8.94
CA GLY A 49 33.39 2.64 -7.85
C GLY A 49 34.73 2.44 -7.14
N PRO A 50 35.83 2.11 -7.85
CA PRO A 50 37.14 1.88 -7.25
C PRO A 50 37.67 3.05 -6.42
N ALA A 51 37.37 4.30 -6.81
CA ALA A 51 37.79 5.49 -6.07
C ALA A 51 37.05 5.63 -4.73
N ILE A 52 35.75 5.35 -4.73
CA ILE A 52 34.93 5.34 -3.51
C ILE A 52 35.37 4.19 -2.59
N ASP A 53 35.61 3.00 -3.15
CA ASP A 53 36.07 1.84 -2.40
C ASP A 53 37.45 2.06 -1.77
N ALA A 54 38.38 2.71 -2.48
CA ALA A 54 39.70 3.07 -1.93
C ALA A 54 39.58 4.03 -0.75
N VAL A 55 38.70 5.02 -0.84
CA VAL A 55 38.42 5.97 0.26
C VAL A 55 37.87 5.23 1.48
N VAL A 56 36.92 4.32 1.28
CA VAL A 56 36.34 3.53 2.39
C VAL A 56 37.37 2.56 2.97
N ALA A 57 38.15 1.89 2.12
CA ALA A 57 39.17 0.93 2.52
C ALA A 57 40.36 1.57 3.25
N SER A 58 40.59 2.88 3.06
CA SER A 58 41.64 3.63 3.76
C SER A 58 41.48 3.64 5.29
N LYS A 59 40.24 3.45 5.79
CA LYS A 59 39.89 3.54 7.23
C LYS A 59 40.29 4.86 7.89
N LEU A 60 40.52 5.92 7.11
CA LEU A 60 40.85 7.24 7.63
C LEU A 60 39.63 7.87 8.30
N PRO A 61 39.78 8.52 9.48
CA PRO A 61 38.68 9.25 10.15
C PRO A 61 37.98 10.27 9.25
N GLN A 62 38.74 10.89 8.34
CA GLN A 62 38.31 11.94 7.43
C GLN A 62 37.49 11.42 6.25
N ALA A 63 37.53 10.12 5.95
CA ALA A 63 36.86 9.53 4.79
C ALA A 63 35.35 9.81 4.78
N ARG A 64 34.69 9.72 5.94
CA ARG A 64 33.27 10.05 6.09
C ARG A 64 32.97 11.52 5.80
N SER A 65 33.77 12.42 6.37
CA SER A 65 33.60 13.88 6.17
C SER A 65 33.74 14.23 4.69
N MET A 66 34.79 13.72 4.06
CA MET A 66 35.05 13.94 2.64
C MET A 66 33.92 13.41 1.74
N LEU A 67 33.41 12.20 1.99
CA LEU A 67 32.27 11.65 1.24
C LEU A 67 31.00 12.50 1.40
N ASN A 68 30.75 13.07 2.58
CA ASN A 68 29.64 14.01 2.80
C ASN A 68 29.83 15.33 2.03
N VAL A 69 31.05 15.88 2.00
CA VAL A 69 31.40 17.08 1.21
C VAL A 69 31.14 16.82 -0.28
N TRP A 70 31.54 15.65 -0.77
CA TRP A 70 31.31 15.28 -2.15
C TRP A 70 29.82 15.09 -2.47
N GLN A 71 29.10 14.35 -1.62
CA GLN A 71 27.66 14.08 -1.78
C GLN A 71 26.82 15.38 -1.78
N SER A 72 27.20 16.35 -0.94
CA SER A 72 26.57 17.67 -0.82
C SER A 72 26.95 18.66 -1.93
N LYS A 73 27.73 18.23 -2.93
CA LYS A 73 28.23 19.05 -4.05
C LYS A 73 29.18 20.18 -3.61
N ASN A 74 29.82 20.03 -2.47
CA ASN A 74 30.73 21.02 -1.91
C ASN A 74 32.20 20.68 -2.13
N MET A 75 32.50 19.64 -2.91
CA MET A 75 33.87 19.28 -3.31
C MET A 75 34.29 20.03 -4.58
N TRP A 76 35.48 20.61 -4.54
CA TRP A 76 36.04 21.43 -5.62
C TRP A 76 37.48 21.02 -5.91
N HIS A 77 37.87 21.08 -7.18
CA HIS A 77 39.25 20.91 -7.61
C HIS A 77 39.86 22.29 -7.89
N HIS A 78 40.95 22.60 -7.20
CA HIS A 78 41.72 23.81 -7.43
C HIS A 78 42.67 23.57 -8.61
N LYS A 79 42.48 24.31 -9.72
CA LYS A 79 43.21 24.09 -10.98
C LYS A 79 44.72 24.33 -10.83
N PRO A 80 45.20 25.39 -10.15
CA PRO A 80 46.63 25.64 -9.99
C PRO A 80 47.35 24.60 -9.13
N SER A 81 46.80 24.22 -7.97
CA SER A 81 47.45 23.22 -7.10
C SER A 81 47.16 21.78 -7.52
N GLY A 82 46.10 21.54 -8.29
CA GLY A 82 45.66 20.20 -8.68
C GLY A 82 45.05 19.37 -7.55
N LEU A 83 44.82 19.98 -6.38
CA LEU A 83 44.27 19.34 -5.18
C LEU A 83 42.74 19.54 -5.07
N PHE A 84 42.13 18.85 -4.12
CA PHE A 84 40.70 18.85 -3.87
C PHE A 84 40.43 19.48 -2.50
N TYR A 85 39.41 20.31 -2.43
CA TYR A 85 39.05 21.08 -1.25
C TYR A 85 37.54 21.12 -1.07
N GLN A 86 37.10 21.40 0.15
CA GLN A 86 35.76 21.94 0.37
C GLN A 86 35.80 23.45 0.11
N ALA A 87 34.88 24.00 -0.67
CA ALA A 87 34.84 25.45 -0.90
C ALA A 87 33.55 26.07 -0.37
N GLN A 88 33.68 27.16 0.40
CA GLN A 88 32.57 27.95 0.91
C GLN A 88 32.61 29.34 0.27
N LYS A 89 31.44 29.85 -0.12
CA LYS A 89 31.35 31.18 -0.74
C LYS A 89 31.57 32.24 0.34
N ALA A 90 32.55 33.12 0.13
CA ALA A 90 32.78 34.31 0.96
C ALA A 90 31.99 35.49 0.36
N GLU A 91 32.68 36.52 -0.16
CA GLU A 91 32.06 37.67 -0.82
C GLU A 91 32.32 37.68 -2.34
N GLY A 92 31.32 38.12 -3.11
CA GLY A 92 31.42 38.22 -4.56
C GLY A 92 31.70 36.87 -5.26
N LYS A 93 32.86 36.79 -5.94
CA LYS A 93 33.36 35.59 -6.64
C LYS A 93 34.46 34.85 -5.86
N ILE A 94 34.75 35.26 -4.63
CA ILE A 94 35.79 34.66 -3.80
C ILE A 94 35.23 33.47 -3.00
N TYR A 95 36.00 32.39 -2.94
CA TYR A 95 35.70 31.17 -2.22
C TYR A 95 36.82 30.83 -1.24
N ARG A 96 36.45 30.52 0.00
CA ARG A 96 37.36 29.97 1.02
C ARG A 96 37.55 28.48 0.77
N LEU A 97 38.80 28.05 0.62
CA LEU A 97 39.19 26.65 0.52
C LEU A 97 39.47 26.09 1.90
N LEU A 98 38.74 25.04 2.26
CA LEU A 98 38.95 24.25 3.46
C LEU A 98 39.62 22.94 3.06
N ASP A 99 40.66 22.59 3.79
CA ASP A 99 41.38 21.33 3.63
C ASP A 99 40.48 20.13 4.00
N LEU A 100 40.57 19.04 3.22
CA LEU A 100 39.72 17.86 3.45
C LEU A 100 40.22 16.96 4.59
N ASP A 101 41.48 17.09 5.00
CA ASP A 101 42.08 16.33 6.11
C ASP A 101 41.87 17.03 7.46
N THR A 102 42.06 18.35 7.50
CA THR A 102 42.03 19.15 8.74
C THR A 102 40.75 19.98 8.92
N GLY A 103 40.09 20.37 7.83
CA GLY A 103 38.96 21.30 7.84
C GLY A 103 39.36 22.77 8.01
N ASP A 104 40.66 23.07 8.12
CA ASP A 104 41.16 24.43 8.26
C ASP A 104 41.07 25.21 6.96
N ILE A 105 40.91 26.52 7.06
CA ILE A 105 40.91 27.43 5.91
C ILE A 105 42.36 27.56 5.42
N VAL A 106 42.60 27.12 4.19
CA VAL A 106 43.93 27.14 3.56
C VAL A 106 44.13 28.42 2.75
N ASP A 107 43.12 28.85 2.01
CA ASP A 107 43.24 29.97 1.07
C ASP A 107 41.88 30.59 0.70
N GLU A 108 41.91 31.79 0.12
CA GLU A 108 40.76 32.47 -0.49
C GLU A 108 41.05 32.74 -1.98
N VAL A 109 40.32 32.07 -2.87
CA VAL A 109 40.59 32.09 -4.31
C VAL A 109 39.37 32.52 -5.12
N ASP A 110 39.59 33.04 -6.34
CA ASP A 110 38.49 33.33 -7.26
C ASP A 110 37.87 32.04 -7.80
N LYS A 111 36.56 32.08 -8.03
CA LYS A 111 35.80 31.01 -8.67
C LYS A 111 36.40 30.55 -10.01
N SER A 112 37.11 31.41 -10.76
CA SER A 112 37.78 31.04 -12.01
C SER A 112 38.75 29.89 -11.86
N ASP A 113 39.40 29.79 -10.70
CA ASP A 113 40.48 28.83 -10.43
C ASP A 113 39.93 27.50 -9.89
N LEU A 114 38.61 27.44 -9.68
CA LEU A 114 37.93 26.28 -9.13
C LEU A 114 37.09 25.55 -10.17
N LYS A 115 37.12 24.23 -10.10
CA LYS A 115 36.20 23.34 -10.83
C LYS A 115 35.39 22.53 -9.82
N GLN A 116 34.08 22.80 -9.75
CA GLN A 116 33.19 22.04 -8.87
C GLN A 116 33.07 20.58 -9.33
N ILE A 117 33.24 19.64 -8.41
CA ILE A 117 33.06 18.20 -8.67
C ILE A 117 31.65 17.83 -8.24
N LYS A 118 30.71 17.91 -9.18
CA LYS A 118 29.29 17.61 -8.93
C LYS A 118 28.98 16.14 -9.22
N PRO A 119 28.71 15.30 -8.20
CA PRO A 119 28.26 13.93 -8.47
C PRO A 119 26.84 13.97 -9.06
N ASN A 120 26.63 13.18 -10.12
CA ASN A 120 25.29 12.94 -10.66
C ASN A 120 24.46 12.08 -9.68
N SER A 121 23.18 11.84 -10.00
CA SER A 121 22.29 11.03 -9.17
C SER A 121 22.84 9.62 -8.88
N GLY A 122 23.44 8.96 -9.87
CA GLY A 122 24.03 7.62 -9.72
C GLY A 122 25.27 7.60 -8.82
N ILE A 123 26.17 8.58 -8.96
CA ILE A 123 27.36 8.68 -8.12
C ILE A 123 26.96 9.01 -6.67
N ARG A 124 25.97 9.88 -6.45
CA ARG A 124 25.45 10.17 -5.11
C ARG A 124 24.87 8.94 -4.42
N ALA A 125 24.28 8.02 -5.18
CA ALA A 125 23.79 6.75 -4.65
C ALA A 125 24.95 5.85 -4.19
N LEU A 126 26.01 5.70 -5.00
CA LEU A 126 27.21 4.93 -4.61
C LEU A 126 27.90 5.52 -3.37
N ILE A 127 28.01 6.85 -3.30
CA ILE A 127 28.53 7.54 -2.10
C ILE A 127 27.61 7.29 -0.89
N ALA A 128 26.29 7.29 -1.08
CA ALA A 128 25.35 6.97 0.01
C ALA A 128 25.56 5.54 0.52
N THR A 129 25.67 4.55 -0.36
CA THR A 129 25.97 3.14 -0.02
C THR A 129 27.29 3.04 0.74
N ALA A 130 28.35 3.73 0.30
CA ALA A 130 29.63 3.78 0.99
C ALA A 130 29.52 4.40 2.40
N LEU A 131 28.75 5.48 2.56
CA LEU A 131 28.52 6.16 3.83
C LEU A 131 27.80 5.30 4.86
N VAL A 132 26.95 4.35 4.42
CA VAL A 132 26.22 3.44 5.33
C VAL A 132 27.17 2.73 6.28
N ARG A 133 28.34 2.27 5.82
CA ARG A 133 29.30 1.55 6.67
C ARG A 133 29.73 2.36 7.89
N PHE A 134 29.96 3.66 7.71
CA PHE A 134 30.30 4.58 8.81
C PHE A 134 29.10 4.92 9.69
N GLN A 135 27.89 4.87 9.13
CA GLN A 135 26.67 5.20 9.86
C GLN A 135 26.24 4.09 10.82
N LEU A 136 26.54 2.81 10.52
CA LEU A 136 26.10 1.66 11.31
C LEU A 136 26.69 1.58 12.73
N GLU A 137 27.86 2.18 12.93
CA GLU A 137 28.61 2.22 14.19
C GLU A 137 28.64 3.62 14.83
N ASP A 138 27.84 4.55 14.31
CA ASP A 138 27.80 5.92 14.82
C ASP A 138 27.26 5.96 16.27
N PRO A 139 27.84 6.79 17.16
CA PRO A 139 27.31 6.97 18.51
C PRO A 139 25.84 7.45 18.55
N ASP A 140 25.37 8.18 17.53
CA ASP A 140 24.00 8.68 17.43
C ASP A 140 23.04 7.62 16.84
N PRO A 141 22.01 7.17 17.60
CA PRO A 141 20.98 6.26 17.11
C PRO A 141 20.27 6.72 15.84
N LEU A 142 20.05 8.03 15.65
CA LEU A 142 19.36 8.56 14.47
C LEU A 142 20.20 8.39 13.21
N ILE A 143 21.52 8.52 13.33
CA ILE A 143 22.46 8.31 12.21
C ILE A 143 22.52 6.83 11.86
N ARG A 144 22.55 5.94 12.86
CA ARG A 144 22.44 4.48 12.65
C ARG A 144 21.15 4.10 11.94
N ALA A 145 20.01 4.63 12.39
CA ALA A 145 18.71 4.40 11.75
C ALA A 145 18.67 4.87 10.28
N LYS A 146 19.33 6.00 9.97
CA LYS A 146 19.50 6.50 8.59
C LYS A 146 20.35 5.55 7.75
N GLY A 147 21.40 4.96 8.32
CA GLY A 147 22.21 3.92 7.70
C GLY A 147 21.37 2.70 7.30
N LEU A 148 20.55 2.19 8.23
CA LEU A 148 19.63 1.06 7.95
C LEU A 148 18.62 1.38 6.85
N THR A 149 18.08 2.59 6.85
CA THR A 149 17.17 3.06 5.78
C THR A 149 17.89 3.13 4.43
N GLY A 150 19.20 3.42 4.42
CA GLY A 150 20.04 3.35 3.23
C GLY A 150 20.14 1.93 2.67
N ILE A 151 20.33 0.94 3.55
CA ILE A 151 20.38 -0.49 3.18
C ILE A 151 19.05 -0.94 2.58
N GLU A 152 17.92 -0.58 3.19
CA GLU A 152 16.58 -0.91 2.71
C GLU A 152 16.31 -0.39 1.29
N ARG A 153 16.77 0.82 0.99
CA ARG A 153 16.55 1.46 -0.32
C ARG A 153 17.46 0.93 -1.41
N ALA A 154 18.70 0.57 -1.06
CA ALA A 154 19.70 0.09 -2.01
C ALA A 154 20.50 -1.07 -1.38
N PRO A 155 19.93 -2.29 -1.34
CA PRO A 155 20.64 -3.47 -0.88
C PRO A 155 21.88 -3.75 -1.73
N ASP A 156 23.00 -4.07 -1.09
CA ASP A 156 24.27 -4.33 -1.76
C ASP A 156 25.07 -5.40 -1.01
N ALA A 157 25.71 -6.31 -1.75
CA ALA A 157 26.49 -7.41 -1.19
C ALA A 157 27.62 -6.93 -0.27
N SER A 158 28.22 -5.77 -0.57
CA SER A 158 29.33 -5.21 0.19
C SER A 158 28.93 -4.67 1.57
N LEU A 159 27.62 -4.55 1.83
CA LEU A 159 27.07 -4.09 3.10
C LEU A 159 26.76 -5.23 4.08
N LEU A 160 26.73 -6.49 3.62
CA LEU A 160 26.39 -7.64 4.48
C LEU A 160 27.38 -7.81 5.64
N LYS A 161 28.69 -7.84 5.35
CA LYS A 161 29.72 -8.02 6.39
C LYS A 161 29.75 -6.88 7.42
N PRO A 162 29.77 -5.58 7.00
CA PRO A 162 29.68 -4.47 7.94
C PRO A 162 28.40 -4.50 8.79
N LEU A 163 27.25 -4.87 8.19
CA LEU A 163 26.00 -4.95 8.91
C LEU A 163 26.03 -6.03 9.99
N LEU A 164 26.52 -7.23 9.67
CA LEU A 164 26.67 -8.33 10.64
C LEU A 164 27.57 -7.94 11.81
N ALA A 165 28.71 -7.30 11.54
CA ALA A 165 29.64 -6.85 12.58
C ALA A 165 29.01 -5.80 13.53
N SER A 166 28.05 -5.00 13.04
CA SER A 166 27.41 -3.94 13.81
C SER A 166 26.24 -4.38 14.72
N ILE A 167 25.85 -5.66 14.70
CA ILE A 167 24.68 -6.18 15.45
C ILE A 167 25.00 -6.37 16.94
N ASP A 168 26.14 -6.96 17.25
CA ASP A 168 26.47 -7.35 18.62
C ASP A 168 26.76 -6.14 19.51
N SER A 169 27.34 -5.08 18.93
CA SER A 169 27.61 -3.81 19.58
C SER A 169 26.38 -2.89 19.69
N GLU A 170 25.22 -3.28 19.14
CA GLU A 170 24.00 -2.48 19.18
C GLU A 170 23.31 -2.57 20.55
N THR A 171 23.14 -1.42 21.19
CA THR A 171 22.50 -1.27 22.51
C THR A 171 21.00 -1.04 22.42
N ASP A 172 20.51 -0.44 21.34
CA ASP A 172 19.09 -0.14 21.15
C ASP A 172 18.35 -1.41 20.66
N PRO A 173 17.32 -1.90 21.38
CA PRO A 173 16.65 -3.15 21.04
C PRO A 173 15.90 -3.09 19.70
N GLU A 174 15.35 -1.94 19.33
CA GLU A 174 14.60 -1.76 18.08
C GLU A 174 15.56 -1.73 16.88
N LEU A 175 16.65 -0.96 16.99
CA LEU A 175 17.68 -0.91 15.96
C LEU A 175 18.39 -2.26 15.81
N LYS A 176 18.62 -2.99 16.91
CA LYS A 176 19.20 -4.33 16.88
C LYS A 176 18.31 -5.30 16.12
N ALA A 177 17.00 -5.31 16.42
CA ALA A 177 16.04 -6.13 15.69
C ALA A 177 16.01 -5.78 14.19
N ARG A 178 16.03 -4.48 13.85
CA ARG A 178 16.07 -4.00 12.46
C ARG A 178 17.37 -4.41 11.74
N LYS A 179 18.53 -4.27 12.39
CA LYS A 179 19.83 -4.73 11.87
C LYS A 179 19.82 -6.24 11.59
N SER A 180 19.36 -7.04 12.56
CA SER A 180 19.28 -8.50 12.41
C SER A 180 18.33 -8.92 11.29
N ARG A 181 17.19 -8.23 11.14
CA ARG A 181 16.25 -8.47 10.04
C ARG A 181 16.88 -8.16 8.68
N LEU A 182 17.52 -7.00 8.54
CA LEU A 182 18.18 -6.60 7.28
C LEU A 182 19.35 -7.51 6.94
N ALA A 183 20.13 -7.95 7.94
CA ALA A 183 21.22 -8.88 7.71
C ALA A 183 20.70 -10.20 7.12
N LYS A 184 19.59 -10.73 7.63
CA LYS A 184 18.94 -11.93 7.06
C LYS A 184 18.51 -11.69 5.61
N LEU A 185 17.88 -10.55 5.29
CA LEU A 185 17.50 -10.20 3.91
C LEU A 185 18.71 -10.16 2.98
N LEU A 186 19.80 -9.50 3.39
CA LEU A 186 21.03 -9.45 2.60
C LEU A 186 21.68 -10.84 2.47
N THR A 187 21.63 -11.67 3.51
CA THR A 187 22.10 -13.06 3.46
C THR A 187 21.34 -13.86 2.40
N ILE A 188 20.00 -13.76 2.36
CA ILE A 188 19.17 -14.46 1.36
C ILE A 188 19.60 -14.10 -0.07
N SER A 189 19.84 -12.82 -0.33
CA SER A 189 20.13 -12.28 -1.66
C SER A 189 21.59 -12.37 -2.09
N PHE A 190 22.55 -12.32 -1.18
CA PHE A 190 23.97 -12.11 -1.51
C PHE A 190 24.97 -13.07 -0.85
N SER A 191 24.54 -13.95 0.06
CA SER A 191 25.45 -14.94 0.65
C SER A 191 25.73 -16.07 -0.34
N ASP A 192 26.96 -16.56 -0.37
CA ASP A 192 27.33 -17.78 -1.08
C ASP A 192 27.15 -19.05 -0.21
N ASP A 193 26.92 -18.87 1.10
CA ASP A 193 26.74 -19.95 2.06
C ASP A 193 25.28 -20.43 2.08
N GLY A 194 25.02 -21.60 1.48
CA GLY A 194 23.70 -22.24 1.38
C GLY A 194 23.01 -22.44 2.74
N PRO A 195 23.64 -23.13 3.71
CA PRO A 195 23.12 -23.24 5.07
C PRO A 195 22.74 -21.91 5.72
N ALA A 196 23.57 -20.86 5.59
CA ALA A 196 23.25 -19.55 6.14
C ALA A 196 22.04 -18.90 5.44
N ARG A 197 21.88 -19.10 4.13
CA ARG A 197 20.70 -18.64 3.38
C ARG A 197 19.44 -19.36 3.87
N ILE A 198 19.48 -20.69 4.01
CA ILE A 198 18.33 -21.47 4.48
C ILE A 198 17.91 -20.99 5.88
N ALA A 199 18.86 -20.84 6.81
CA ALA A 199 18.57 -20.33 8.15
C ALA A 199 17.96 -18.91 8.12
N ALA A 200 18.42 -18.04 7.22
CA ALA A 200 17.86 -16.71 7.04
C ALA A 200 16.43 -16.73 6.46
N ILE A 201 16.17 -17.61 5.49
CA ILE A 201 14.83 -17.83 4.88
C ILE A 201 13.85 -18.31 5.95
N GLU A 202 14.22 -19.35 6.71
CA GLU A 202 13.38 -19.92 7.77
C GLU A 202 13.07 -18.88 8.85
N ALA A 203 14.09 -18.10 9.26
CA ALA A 203 13.93 -17.04 10.25
C ALA A 203 13.02 -15.88 9.81
N LEU A 204 12.82 -15.69 8.49
CA LEU A 204 11.94 -14.66 7.92
C LEU A 204 10.61 -15.22 7.39
N SER A 205 10.35 -16.52 7.53
CA SER A 205 9.11 -17.17 7.06
C SER A 205 7.81 -16.66 7.72
N GLY A 206 7.92 -15.94 8.84
CA GLY A 206 6.81 -15.28 9.53
C GLY A 206 6.65 -13.79 9.21
N ASP A 207 7.58 -13.21 8.44
CA ASP A 207 7.62 -11.78 8.13
C ASP A 207 6.78 -11.47 6.88
N LEU A 208 5.82 -10.55 7.02
CA LEU A 208 4.86 -10.21 5.96
C LEU A 208 5.35 -9.09 5.03
N GLY A 209 6.58 -8.61 5.24
CA GLY A 209 7.21 -7.56 4.46
C GLY A 209 7.21 -7.84 2.95
N LEU A 210 7.02 -6.78 2.17
CA LEU A 210 7.12 -6.84 0.71
C LEU A 210 8.56 -7.11 0.25
N ASP A 211 9.53 -6.63 1.02
CA ASP A 211 10.96 -6.82 0.82
C ASP A 211 11.41 -8.28 0.99
N VAL A 212 10.85 -9.00 1.97
CA VAL A 212 11.09 -10.44 2.15
C VAL A 212 10.63 -11.23 0.93
N ARG A 213 9.39 -10.96 0.47
CA ARG A 213 8.88 -11.57 -0.77
C ARG A 213 9.74 -11.18 -1.99
N GLY A 214 10.21 -9.94 -2.05
CA GLY A 214 11.14 -9.46 -3.07
C GLY A 214 12.47 -10.21 -3.07
N ALA A 215 12.99 -10.61 -1.90
CA ALA A 215 14.21 -11.39 -1.77
C ALA A 215 14.01 -12.89 -2.08
N LEU A 216 12.84 -13.45 -1.79
CA LEU A 216 12.53 -14.87 -2.01
C LEU A 216 12.05 -15.19 -3.44
N ASN A 217 11.28 -14.30 -4.07
CA ASN A 217 10.70 -14.54 -5.40
C ASN A 217 11.75 -14.89 -6.48
N PRO A 218 12.93 -14.25 -6.56
CA PRO A 218 13.97 -14.65 -7.50
C PRO A 218 14.45 -16.09 -7.31
N LEU A 219 14.44 -16.61 -6.07
CA LEU A 219 14.95 -17.96 -5.74
C LEU A 219 14.04 -19.09 -6.21
N VAL A 220 12.75 -18.76 -6.41
CA VAL A 220 11.73 -19.70 -6.90
C VAL A 220 11.33 -19.40 -8.34
N SER A 221 11.99 -18.43 -8.98
CA SER A 221 11.75 -18.12 -10.38
C SER A 221 12.19 -19.28 -11.27
N LYS A 222 11.37 -19.60 -12.26
CA LYS A 222 11.54 -20.78 -13.13
C LYS A 222 11.74 -20.31 -14.56
N VAL A 223 12.64 -20.98 -15.27
CA VAL A 223 12.85 -20.79 -16.71
C VAL A 223 12.71 -22.15 -17.38
N THR A 224 11.78 -22.26 -18.32
CA THR A 224 11.65 -23.45 -19.17
C THR A 224 12.82 -23.49 -20.13
N LYS A 225 13.55 -24.60 -20.18
CA LYS A 225 14.61 -24.83 -21.17
C LYS A 225 14.45 -26.19 -21.86
N ALA A 226 14.98 -26.26 -23.07
CA ALA A 226 15.07 -27.47 -23.85
C ALA A 226 16.48 -28.06 -23.83
N PHE A 227 16.56 -29.37 -23.62
CA PHE A 227 17.76 -30.18 -23.57
C PHE A 227 17.73 -31.22 -24.68
N GLU A 228 18.85 -31.36 -25.38
CA GLU A 228 18.99 -32.43 -26.35
C GLU A 228 19.26 -33.73 -25.58
N GLY A 229 18.38 -34.73 -25.70
CA GLY A 229 18.44 -35.94 -24.89
C GLY A 229 17.98 -35.74 -23.44
N GLU A 230 18.70 -36.34 -22.48
CA GLU A 230 18.33 -36.32 -21.05
C GLU A 230 18.67 -34.99 -20.36
N ILE A 231 17.87 -34.63 -19.35
CA ILE A 231 18.10 -33.43 -18.55
C ILE A 231 19.29 -33.67 -17.60
N PRO A 232 20.31 -32.78 -17.57
CA PRO A 232 21.44 -32.94 -16.67
C PRO A 232 21.03 -32.99 -15.19
N SER A 233 21.52 -33.99 -14.45
CA SER A 233 21.22 -34.20 -13.02
C SER A 233 21.79 -33.13 -12.08
N SER A 234 22.73 -32.31 -12.56
CA SER A 234 23.30 -31.19 -11.81
C SER A 234 22.39 -29.96 -11.74
N LEU A 235 21.31 -29.94 -12.52
CA LEU A 235 20.38 -28.81 -12.57
C LEU A 235 19.28 -28.96 -11.53
N ASN A 236 18.88 -27.83 -10.95
CA ASN A 236 17.75 -27.75 -10.04
C ASN A 236 16.42 -27.74 -10.83
N VAL A 237 15.92 -28.93 -11.16
CA VAL A 237 14.70 -29.12 -11.95
C VAL A 237 13.47 -29.00 -11.05
N ALA A 238 12.58 -28.07 -11.39
CA ALA A 238 11.30 -27.89 -10.71
C ALA A 238 10.26 -28.92 -11.18
N GLN A 239 10.11 -29.06 -12.50
CA GLN A 239 9.16 -29.96 -13.12
C GLN A 239 9.58 -30.26 -14.56
N THR A 240 9.45 -31.52 -14.98
CA THR A 240 9.59 -31.91 -16.39
C THR A 240 8.31 -31.55 -17.16
N ARG A 241 8.48 -30.95 -18.34
CA ARG A 241 7.39 -30.55 -19.23
C ARG A 241 7.29 -31.52 -20.41
N ILE A 242 6.07 -31.97 -20.70
CA ILE A 242 5.79 -32.90 -21.80
C ILE A 242 4.99 -32.12 -22.85
N PRO A 243 5.50 -31.95 -24.09
CA PRO A 243 4.78 -31.26 -25.16
C PRO A 243 3.39 -31.87 -25.40
N GLY A 244 2.35 -31.04 -25.39
CA GLY A 244 0.96 -31.46 -25.61
C GLY A 244 0.21 -31.90 -24.36
N ARG A 245 0.77 -31.74 -23.16
CA ARG A 245 0.07 -31.92 -21.88
C ARG A 245 -0.05 -30.60 -21.11
N ASP A 246 -1.08 -30.54 -20.26
CA ASP A 246 -1.42 -29.38 -19.45
C ASP A 246 -1.49 -28.10 -20.30
N GLU A 247 -0.91 -27.00 -19.84
CA GLU A 247 -0.82 -25.73 -20.57
C GLU A 247 0.37 -25.68 -21.57
N PHE A 248 1.22 -26.71 -21.61
CA PHE A 248 2.43 -26.74 -22.43
C PHE A 248 2.15 -27.39 -23.80
N THR A 249 1.57 -26.62 -24.72
CA THR A 249 1.21 -27.10 -26.06
C THR A 249 2.45 -27.42 -26.92
N LYS A 250 2.29 -28.29 -27.93
CA LYS A 250 3.36 -28.61 -28.90
C LYS A 250 3.89 -27.35 -29.60
N ALA A 251 3.02 -26.39 -29.90
CA ALA A 251 3.40 -25.11 -30.51
C ALA A 251 4.30 -24.28 -29.58
N ILE A 252 3.98 -24.19 -28.29
CA ILE A 252 4.82 -23.50 -27.30
C ILE A 252 6.19 -24.19 -27.19
N ALA A 253 6.22 -25.52 -27.12
CA ALA A 253 7.45 -26.29 -27.05
C ALA A 253 8.35 -26.08 -28.28
N TYR A 254 7.76 -26.07 -29.48
CA TYR A 254 8.50 -25.87 -30.72
C TYR A 254 9.02 -24.43 -30.82
N GLN A 255 8.21 -23.43 -30.47
CA GLN A 255 8.64 -22.03 -30.45
C GLN A 255 9.83 -21.82 -29.50
N LEU A 256 9.86 -22.51 -28.36
CA LEU A 256 10.99 -22.46 -27.42
C LEU A 256 12.29 -22.97 -28.06
N LEU A 257 12.22 -23.99 -28.92
CA LEU A 257 13.38 -24.48 -29.68
C LEU A 257 13.82 -23.47 -30.74
N VAL A 258 12.88 -22.83 -31.42
CA VAL A 258 13.15 -21.78 -32.42
C VAL A 258 13.86 -20.59 -31.76
N ASP A 259 13.33 -20.11 -30.64
CA ASP A 259 13.91 -18.98 -29.90
C ASP A 259 15.32 -19.32 -29.36
N ALA A 260 15.56 -20.59 -29.03
CA ALA A 260 16.88 -21.09 -28.62
C ALA A 260 17.84 -21.35 -29.80
N GLY A 261 17.40 -21.14 -31.05
CA GLY A 261 18.17 -21.41 -32.26
C GLY A 261 18.39 -22.90 -32.54
N LYS A 262 17.58 -23.78 -31.94
CA LYS A 262 17.67 -25.24 -32.02
C LYS A 262 16.71 -25.87 -33.03
N ALA A 263 15.75 -25.10 -33.54
CA ALA A 263 14.82 -25.51 -34.58
C ALA A 263 14.59 -24.38 -35.60
N PRO A 264 14.26 -24.68 -36.86
CA PRO A 264 13.92 -23.67 -37.85
C PRO A 264 12.59 -22.98 -37.50
N ALA A 265 12.52 -21.66 -37.73
CA ALA A 265 11.28 -20.92 -37.53
C ALA A 265 10.21 -21.35 -38.53
N GLN A 266 8.96 -21.45 -38.06
CA GLN A 266 7.82 -21.70 -38.94
C GLN A 266 7.62 -20.53 -39.89
N ILE A 267 7.40 -20.85 -41.16
CA ILE A 267 7.17 -19.85 -42.20
C ILE A 267 5.70 -19.43 -42.14
N THR A 268 5.46 -18.16 -41.87
CA THR A 268 4.11 -17.61 -41.77
C THR A 268 3.43 -17.51 -43.13
N GLY A 269 2.10 -17.50 -43.14
CA GLY A 269 1.33 -17.35 -44.39
C GLY A 269 1.69 -16.09 -45.20
N ASP A 270 2.08 -15.00 -44.53
CA ASP A 270 2.53 -13.78 -45.21
C ASP A 270 3.91 -13.95 -45.84
N GLN A 271 4.85 -14.61 -45.15
CA GLN A 271 6.16 -14.94 -45.72
C GLN A 271 6.03 -15.87 -46.93
N ILE A 272 5.10 -16.83 -46.89
CA ILE A 272 4.76 -17.69 -48.04
C ILE A 272 4.28 -16.81 -49.20
N ARG A 273 3.35 -15.88 -48.99
CA ARG A 273 2.83 -15.00 -50.05
C ARG A 273 3.92 -14.11 -50.65
N VAL A 274 4.78 -13.53 -49.83
CA VAL A 274 5.91 -12.70 -50.29
C VAL A 274 6.86 -13.52 -51.15
N ALA A 275 7.28 -14.69 -50.65
CA ALA A 275 8.18 -15.59 -51.38
C ALA A 275 7.57 -16.09 -52.70
N LEU A 276 6.27 -16.41 -52.72
CA LEU A 276 5.56 -16.78 -53.94
C LEU A 276 5.51 -15.62 -54.94
N GLY A 277 5.30 -14.39 -54.46
CA GLY A 277 5.29 -13.18 -55.29
C GLY A 277 6.64 -12.86 -55.95
N GLU A 278 7.74 -13.13 -55.26
CA GLU A 278 9.10 -12.94 -55.77
C GLU A 278 9.50 -13.98 -56.84
N HIS A 279 8.77 -15.10 -56.93
CA HIS A 279 9.09 -16.23 -57.80
C HIS A 279 8.03 -16.49 -58.88
N ILE A 280 7.30 -15.44 -59.27
CA ILE A 280 6.35 -15.47 -60.40
C ILE A 280 7.12 -15.52 -61.72
N ASP A 281 6.84 -16.54 -62.54
CA ASP A 281 7.36 -16.67 -63.89
C ASP A 281 6.22 -17.06 -64.86
N GLY A 282 5.98 -16.23 -65.87
CA GLY A 282 4.98 -16.51 -66.91
C GLY A 282 3.54 -16.74 -66.44
N GLY A 283 3.13 -16.17 -65.29
CA GLY A 283 1.78 -16.36 -64.73
C GLY A 283 1.61 -17.62 -63.87
N LEU A 284 2.71 -18.33 -63.60
CA LEU A 284 2.79 -19.52 -62.76
C LEU A 284 3.80 -19.28 -61.61
N VAL A 285 3.60 -19.95 -60.49
CA VAL A 285 4.55 -20.01 -59.37
C VAL A 285 4.65 -21.45 -58.89
N GLY A 286 5.85 -22.04 -58.91
CA GLY A 286 6.03 -23.45 -58.49
C GLY A 286 5.14 -24.44 -59.26
N GLY A 287 4.76 -24.13 -60.51
CA GLY A 287 3.85 -24.96 -61.32
C GLY A 287 2.35 -24.74 -61.05
N VAL A 288 1.97 -23.82 -60.16
CA VAL A 288 0.57 -23.48 -59.84
C VAL A 288 0.19 -22.13 -60.48
N PRO A 289 -0.96 -22.02 -61.19
CA PRO A 289 -1.42 -20.75 -61.74
C PRO A 289 -1.75 -19.71 -60.66
N ILE A 290 -1.38 -18.45 -60.87
CA ILE A 290 -1.61 -17.35 -59.91
C ILE A 290 -3.08 -17.26 -59.46
N VAL A 291 -4.02 -17.53 -60.38
CA VAL A 291 -5.47 -17.49 -60.12
C VAL A 291 -5.89 -18.48 -59.02
N GLN A 292 -5.15 -19.58 -58.84
CA GLN A 292 -5.43 -20.59 -57.82
C GLN A 292 -4.79 -20.27 -56.46
N LEU A 293 -3.89 -19.28 -56.37
CA LEU A 293 -3.19 -18.92 -55.13
C LEU A 293 -4.08 -18.20 -54.10
N GLY A 294 -5.36 -17.97 -54.41
CA GLY A 294 -6.38 -17.58 -53.43
C GLY A 294 -6.67 -18.69 -52.40
N ASP A 295 -6.50 -19.95 -52.81
CA ASP A 295 -6.62 -21.13 -51.95
C ASP A 295 -5.34 -21.39 -51.14
N GLU A 296 -5.49 -21.77 -49.88
CA GLU A 296 -4.36 -21.99 -48.96
C GLU A 296 -3.56 -23.23 -49.33
N ASP A 297 -4.23 -24.32 -49.66
CA ASP A 297 -3.56 -25.56 -50.06
C ASP A 297 -2.81 -25.38 -51.38
N ALA A 298 -3.35 -24.60 -52.31
CA ALA A 298 -2.67 -24.23 -53.55
C ALA A 298 -1.38 -23.42 -53.29
N ARG A 299 -1.39 -22.47 -52.34
CA ARG A 299 -0.19 -21.73 -51.94
C ARG A 299 0.87 -22.63 -51.32
N ILE A 300 0.47 -23.55 -50.45
CA ILE A 300 1.39 -24.51 -49.81
C ILE A 300 2.01 -25.42 -50.87
N ARG A 301 1.23 -25.96 -51.81
CA ARG A 301 1.76 -26.78 -52.91
C ARG A 301 2.76 -26.02 -53.80
N ALA A 302 2.43 -24.79 -54.18
CA ALA A 302 3.31 -23.94 -54.97
C ALA A 302 4.63 -23.66 -54.23
N TYR A 303 4.54 -23.39 -52.93
CA TYR A 303 5.71 -23.13 -52.09
C TYR A 303 6.58 -24.37 -51.92
N SER A 304 5.98 -25.53 -51.63
CA SER A 304 6.69 -26.82 -51.54
C SER A 304 7.42 -27.18 -52.83
N ALA A 305 6.84 -26.88 -54.01
CA ALA A 305 7.49 -27.07 -55.29
C ALA A 305 8.72 -26.16 -55.47
N LEU A 306 8.63 -24.89 -55.05
CA LEU A 306 9.77 -23.97 -55.03
C LEU A 306 10.86 -24.43 -54.03
N ALA A 307 10.45 -24.97 -52.87
CA ALA A 307 11.38 -25.48 -51.87
C ALA A 307 12.15 -26.71 -52.39
N THR A 308 11.46 -27.61 -53.10
CA THR A 308 12.05 -28.80 -53.74
C THR A 308 13.05 -28.40 -54.83
N ALA A 309 12.77 -27.30 -55.54
CA ALA A 309 13.67 -26.71 -56.53
C ALA A 309 14.83 -25.90 -55.91
N GLY A 310 14.94 -25.84 -54.57
CA GLY A 310 15.99 -25.12 -53.84
C GLY A 310 15.89 -23.59 -53.91
N LYS A 311 14.73 -23.05 -54.32
CA LYS A 311 14.53 -21.60 -54.50
C LYS A 311 14.06 -20.89 -53.22
N VAL A 312 13.39 -21.61 -52.32
CA VAL A 312 12.93 -21.11 -51.02
C VAL A 312 13.24 -22.13 -49.93
N PRO A 313 13.31 -21.73 -48.63
CA PRO A 313 13.49 -22.67 -47.53
C PRO A 313 12.38 -23.74 -47.48
N PRO A 314 12.65 -24.96 -46.97
CA PRO A 314 11.63 -25.98 -46.81
C PRO A 314 10.58 -25.59 -45.77
N LEU A 315 9.32 -25.94 -46.03
CA LEU A 315 8.24 -25.85 -45.04
C LEU A 315 8.47 -26.88 -43.93
N VAL A 316 8.31 -26.44 -42.69
CA VAL A 316 8.31 -27.33 -41.53
C VAL A 316 6.91 -27.98 -41.44
N SER A 317 6.84 -29.31 -41.59
CA SER A 317 5.59 -30.05 -41.42
C SER A 317 5.31 -30.39 -39.95
N ASP A 318 4.06 -30.75 -39.63
CA ASP A 318 3.69 -31.24 -38.30
C ASP A 318 4.48 -32.51 -37.91
N ALA A 319 4.82 -33.35 -38.89
CA ALA A 319 5.67 -34.52 -38.66
C ALA A 319 7.12 -34.13 -38.33
N ASP A 320 7.66 -33.08 -38.97
CA ASP A 320 8.99 -32.54 -38.66
C ASP A 320 9.01 -31.92 -37.26
N ILE A 321 7.93 -31.23 -36.87
CA ILE A 321 7.75 -30.68 -35.52
C ILE A 321 7.74 -31.82 -34.50
N GLU A 322 6.96 -32.88 -34.72
CA GLU A 322 6.88 -34.00 -33.80
C GLU A 322 8.19 -34.77 -33.67
N SER A 323 8.87 -35.02 -34.79
CA SER A 323 10.21 -35.62 -34.80
C SER A 323 11.22 -34.75 -34.05
N THR A 324 11.23 -33.45 -34.29
CA THR A 324 12.10 -32.50 -33.58
C THR A 324 11.78 -32.48 -32.10
N LEU A 325 10.52 -32.39 -31.70
CA LEU A 325 10.14 -32.38 -30.29
C LEU A 325 10.51 -33.68 -29.56
N SER A 326 10.52 -34.82 -30.26
CA SER A 326 10.87 -36.12 -29.67
C SER A 326 12.36 -36.26 -29.29
N SER A 327 13.26 -35.48 -29.89
CA SER A 327 14.69 -35.49 -29.57
C SER A 327 15.06 -34.56 -28.40
N PHE A 328 14.12 -33.75 -27.93
CA PHE A 328 14.34 -32.79 -26.85
C PHE A 328 13.52 -33.13 -25.59
N SER A 329 14.16 -33.00 -24.44
CA SER A 329 13.49 -32.96 -23.14
C SER A 329 13.29 -31.51 -22.70
N PHE A 330 12.14 -31.22 -22.08
CA PHE A 330 11.80 -29.88 -21.60
C PHE A 330 11.64 -29.91 -20.07
N ALA A 331 12.19 -28.92 -19.39
CA ALA A 331 12.05 -28.79 -17.95
C ALA A 331 12.05 -27.33 -17.51
N ASP A 332 11.29 -27.06 -16.46
CA ASP A 332 11.36 -25.81 -15.71
C ASP A 332 12.50 -25.91 -14.72
N ILE A 333 13.45 -24.98 -14.81
CA ILE A 333 14.65 -24.95 -13.96
C ILE A 333 14.57 -23.73 -13.07
N TYR A 334 14.84 -23.91 -11.79
CA TYR A 334 14.98 -22.78 -10.88
C TYR A 334 16.19 -21.94 -11.27
N ALA A 335 16.06 -20.61 -11.16
CA ALA A 335 17.21 -19.72 -11.29
C ALA A 335 18.24 -19.95 -10.18
N GLU A 336 17.78 -20.40 -9.00
CA GLU A 336 18.61 -20.81 -7.88
C GLU A 336 19.21 -22.21 -8.11
N PRO A 337 20.54 -22.37 -8.09
CA PRO A 337 21.18 -23.67 -8.31
C PRO A 337 20.97 -24.68 -7.18
N SER A 338 20.79 -24.25 -5.93
CA SER A 338 20.64 -25.16 -4.78
C SER A 338 19.18 -25.61 -4.58
N PRO A 339 18.88 -26.92 -4.68
CA PRO A 339 17.53 -27.44 -4.44
C PRO A 339 17.02 -27.15 -3.02
N ASP A 340 17.90 -27.24 -2.02
CA ASP A 340 17.53 -27.01 -0.62
C ASP A 340 17.13 -25.54 -0.36
N VAL A 341 17.83 -24.58 -0.99
CA VAL A 341 17.51 -23.15 -0.90
C VAL A 341 16.17 -22.86 -1.60
N SER A 342 15.95 -23.36 -2.81
CA SER A 342 14.67 -23.19 -3.51
C SER A 342 13.51 -23.77 -2.72
N LYS A 343 13.68 -24.97 -2.15
CA LYS A 343 12.65 -25.63 -1.31
C LYS A 343 12.34 -24.83 -0.05
N ALA A 344 13.37 -24.31 0.63
CA ALA A 344 13.18 -23.44 1.79
C ALA A 344 12.43 -22.15 1.40
N ALA A 345 12.79 -21.54 0.26
CA ALA A 345 12.14 -20.34 -0.25
C ALA A 345 10.66 -20.57 -0.62
N GLU A 346 10.32 -21.69 -1.27
CA GLU A 346 8.93 -22.06 -1.57
C GLU A 346 8.10 -22.27 -0.30
N ALA A 347 8.65 -22.98 0.68
CA ALA A 347 8.00 -23.20 1.97
C ALA A 347 7.76 -21.87 2.72
N ALA A 348 8.75 -20.98 2.73
CA ALA A 348 8.63 -19.66 3.33
C ALA A 348 7.59 -18.80 2.60
N LEU A 349 7.60 -18.75 1.26
CA LEU A 349 6.62 -18.01 0.47
C LEU A 349 5.19 -18.53 0.69
N SER A 350 5.00 -19.84 0.83
CA SER A 350 3.70 -20.45 1.14
C SER A 350 3.20 -20.10 2.55
N SER A 351 4.09 -20.11 3.55
CA SER A 351 3.77 -19.62 4.90
C SER A 351 3.38 -18.15 4.89
N ILE A 352 4.19 -17.31 4.22
CA ILE A 352 3.95 -15.87 4.11
C ILE A 352 2.63 -15.61 3.39
N SER A 353 2.35 -16.26 2.25
CA SER A 353 1.11 -16.06 1.51
C SER A 353 -0.12 -16.45 2.33
N THR A 354 -0.06 -17.54 3.08
CA THR A 354 -1.14 -17.96 3.99
C THR A 354 -1.39 -16.92 5.09
N ARG A 355 -0.32 -16.43 5.73
CA ARG A 355 -0.43 -15.40 6.78
C ARG A 355 -0.89 -14.05 6.23
N VAL A 356 -0.44 -13.67 5.03
CA VAL A 356 -0.91 -12.46 4.33
C VAL A 356 -2.39 -12.59 4.03
N SER A 357 -2.86 -13.71 3.46
CA SER A 357 -4.28 -13.94 3.17
C SER A 357 -5.15 -13.90 4.43
N LEU A 358 -4.69 -14.50 5.53
CA LEU A 358 -5.37 -14.41 6.84
C LEU A 358 -5.41 -12.97 7.34
N SER A 359 -4.31 -12.23 7.22
CA SER A 359 -4.23 -10.83 7.64
C SER A 359 -5.12 -9.92 6.78
N GLN A 360 -5.17 -10.14 5.47
CA GLN A 360 -6.06 -9.42 4.56
C GLN A 360 -7.52 -9.71 4.86
N THR A 361 -7.85 -10.96 5.21
CA THR A 361 -9.21 -11.33 5.63
C THR A 361 -9.57 -10.62 6.94
N ALA A 362 -8.65 -10.59 7.91
CA ALA A 362 -8.85 -9.85 9.15
C ALA A 362 -9.07 -8.34 8.88
N ASP A 363 -8.22 -7.72 8.06
CA ASP A 363 -8.35 -6.31 7.68
C ASP A 363 -9.70 -6.03 6.99
N LEU A 364 -10.09 -6.86 6.02
CA LEU A 364 -11.39 -6.76 5.34
C LEU A 364 -12.57 -6.90 6.30
N THR A 365 -12.49 -7.82 7.27
CA THR A 365 -13.57 -7.99 8.27
C THR A 365 -13.68 -6.80 9.22
N LEU A 366 -12.56 -6.19 9.60
CA LEU A 366 -12.53 -4.98 10.42
C LEU A 366 -13.11 -3.78 9.64
N ASP A 367 -12.79 -3.71 8.35
CA ASP A 367 -13.34 -2.72 7.42
C ASP A 367 -14.86 -2.87 7.23
N ALA A 368 -15.33 -4.11 7.06
CA ALA A 368 -16.75 -4.44 7.01
C ALA A 368 -17.48 -4.10 8.32
N LEU A 369 -16.84 -4.38 9.47
CA LEU A 369 -17.39 -4.06 10.79
C LEU A 369 -17.50 -2.55 11.01
N SER A 370 -16.50 -1.79 10.57
CA SER A 370 -16.55 -0.33 10.58
C SER A 370 -17.70 0.20 9.73
N LEU A 371 -17.87 -0.32 8.50
CA LEU A 371 -18.95 0.11 7.62
C LEU A 371 -20.33 -0.26 8.19
N ALA A 372 -20.47 -1.46 8.73
CA ALA A 372 -21.67 -1.90 9.44
C ALA A 372 -22.01 -0.98 10.62
N SER A 373 -21.01 -0.48 11.35
CA SER A 373 -21.22 0.44 12.46
C SER A 373 -21.72 1.81 12.00
N ILE A 374 -21.21 2.32 10.87
CA ILE A 374 -21.70 3.54 10.24
C ILE A 374 -23.18 3.38 9.85
N TYR A 375 -23.51 2.29 9.14
CA TYR A 375 -24.88 2.03 8.71
C TYR A 375 -25.81 1.81 9.89
N PHE A 376 -25.35 1.11 10.93
CA PHE A 376 -26.13 0.93 12.14
C PHE A 376 -26.42 2.26 12.84
N LEU A 377 -25.40 3.12 13.02
CA LEU A 377 -25.56 4.41 13.68
C LEU A 377 -26.46 5.36 12.89
N ALA A 378 -26.39 5.33 11.56
CA ALA A 378 -27.28 6.09 10.69
C ALA A 378 -28.73 5.55 10.72
N ALA A 379 -28.90 4.22 10.78
CA ALA A 379 -30.19 3.55 10.69
C ALA A 379 -30.93 3.43 12.04
N ILE A 380 -30.24 3.38 13.18
CA ILE A 380 -30.87 3.12 14.49
C ILE A 380 -31.91 4.19 14.85
N GLY A 381 -31.66 5.46 14.52
CA GLY A 381 -32.63 6.54 14.71
C GLY A 381 -33.89 6.35 13.85
N LEU A 382 -33.69 5.95 12.59
CA LEU A 382 -34.77 5.68 11.64
C LEU A 382 -35.58 4.42 12.03
N ALA A 383 -34.91 3.39 12.56
CA ALA A 383 -35.54 2.15 13.02
C ALA A 383 -36.58 2.42 14.12
N ILE A 384 -36.28 3.38 15.00
CA ILE A 384 -37.16 3.80 16.09
C ILE A 384 -38.37 4.54 15.53
N THR A 385 -38.13 5.58 14.72
CA THR A 385 -39.23 6.41 14.21
C THR A 385 -40.18 5.60 13.35
N PHE A 386 -39.63 4.74 12.48
CA PHE A 386 -40.43 3.90 11.61
C PHE A 386 -41.10 2.75 12.37
N GLY A 387 -40.40 2.13 13.32
CA GLY A 387 -40.92 1.03 14.12
C GLY A 387 -42.06 1.40 15.06
N VAL A 388 -42.04 2.62 15.58
CA VAL A 388 -43.04 3.10 16.55
C VAL A 388 -44.23 3.75 15.87
N MET A 389 -43.99 4.61 14.89
CA MET A 389 -45.05 5.43 14.28
C MET A 389 -45.55 4.87 12.94
N GLY A 390 -44.86 3.92 12.32
CA GLY A 390 -45.20 3.42 10.99
C GLY A 390 -45.00 4.47 9.87
N VAL A 391 -44.29 5.56 10.17
CA VAL A 391 -44.06 6.68 9.26
C VAL A 391 -42.66 6.58 8.64
N ILE A 392 -42.60 6.63 7.31
CA ILE A 392 -41.34 6.73 6.56
C ILE A 392 -40.91 8.20 6.55
N ASN A 393 -39.74 8.49 7.12
CA ASN A 393 -39.17 9.84 7.17
C ASN A 393 -37.97 9.98 6.22
N MET A 394 -38.19 10.57 5.04
CA MET A 394 -37.11 10.84 4.09
C MET A 394 -36.18 11.98 4.52
N ALA A 395 -36.63 12.85 5.44
CA ALA A 395 -35.79 13.92 6.00
C ALA A 395 -34.78 13.43 7.05
N HIS A 396 -34.80 12.15 7.41
CA HIS A 396 -33.88 11.60 8.43
C HIS A 396 -32.40 11.82 8.07
N GLY A 397 -32.04 11.71 6.79
CA GLY A 397 -30.68 11.98 6.31
C GLY A 397 -30.24 13.42 6.61
N GLU A 398 -31.16 14.38 6.57
CA GLU A 398 -30.83 15.78 6.86
C GLU A 398 -30.52 16.03 8.33
N PHE A 399 -31.01 15.19 9.24
CA PHE A 399 -30.58 15.25 10.64
C PHE A 399 -29.14 14.77 10.80
N ILE A 400 -28.70 13.80 10.00
CA ILE A 400 -27.28 13.40 9.93
C ILE A 400 -26.44 14.57 9.42
N MET A 401 -26.87 15.22 8.33
CA MET A 401 -26.21 16.41 7.79
C MET A 401 -26.13 17.55 8.83
N MET A 402 -27.24 17.86 9.50
CA MET A 402 -27.31 18.92 10.52
C MET A 402 -26.39 18.63 11.71
N GLY A 403 -26.27 17.36 12.11
CA GLY A 403 -25.31 16.93 13.12
C GLY A 403 -23.85 17.17 12.70
N ALA A 404 -23.50 16.79 11.46
CA ALA A 404 -22.17 17.01 10.90
C ALA A 404 -21.81 18.51 10.85
N TYR A 405 -22.73 19.37 10.38
CA TYR A 405 -22.54 20.82 10.39
C TYR A 405 -22.48 21.41 11.80
N THR A 406 -23.20 20.85 12.76
CA THR A 406 -23.08 21.27 14.17
C THR A 406 -21.66 21.03 14.67
N GLY A 407 -21.07 19.87 14.36
CA GLY A 407 -19.65 19.59 14.66
C GLY A 407 -18.71 20.62 14.03
N TYR A 408 -18.94 20.96 12.75
CA TYR A 408 -18.12 21.94 12.04
C TYR A 408 -18.21 23.33 12.67
N VAL A 409 -19.43 23.80 13.00
CA VAL A 409 -19.64 25.11 13.63
C VAL A 409 -19.00 25.16 15.01
N VAL A 410 -19.09 24.10 15.81
CA VAL A 410 -18.42 24.04 17.11
C VAL A 410 -16.90 24.14 16.98
N GLN A 411 -16.30 23.54 15.95
CA GLN A 411 -14.87 23.67 15.68
C GLN A 411 -14.44 25.09 15.28
N GLN A 412 -15.33 25.88 14.67
CA GLN A 412 -15.04 27.29 14.40
C GLN A 412 -15.02 28.14 15.67
N LEU A 413 -15.77 27.73 16.71
CA LEU A 413 -15.85 28.45 17.98
C LEU A 413 -14.82 27.97 19.00
N ILE A 414 -14.48 26.68 18.99
CA ILE A 414 -13.54 26.04 19.92
C ILE A 414 -12.33 25.53 19.12
N PRO A 415 -11.19 26.24 19.15
CA PRO A 415 -10.00 25.84 18.40
C PRO A 415 -9.41 24.48 18.84
N ASN A 416 -9.65 24.07 20.08
CA ASN A 416 -9.20 22.77 20.58
C ASN A 416 -10.08 21.65 20.02
N HIS A 417 -9.55 20.88 19.06
CA HIS A 417 -10.26 19.79 18.38
C HIS A 417 -10.80 18.72 19.34
N THR A 418 -10.11 18.40 20.44
CA THR A 418 -10.58 17.41 21.41
C THR A 418 -11.82 17.91 22.16
N VAL A 419 -11.76 19.12 22.68
CA VAL A 419 -12.88 19.74 23.42
C VAL A 419 -14.06 19.99 22.49
N SER A 420 -13.78 20.40 21.25
CA SER A 420 -14.80 20.65 20.23
C SER A 420 -15.69 19.43 19.97
N ILE A 421 -15.14 18.22 19.90
CA ILE A 421 -15.92 16.99 19.65
C ILE A 421 -16.75 16.59 20.86
N ILE A 422 -16.18 16.71 22.06
CA ILE A 422 -16.87 16.40 23.32
C ILE A 422 -18.10 17.32 23.48
N VAL A 423 -18.00 18.57 23.05
CA VAL A 423 -19.13 19.53 23.06
C VAL A 423 -20.05 19.33 21.86
N ALA A 424 -19.51 18.99 20.69
CA ALA A 424 -20.28 18.81 19.46
C ALA A 424 -21.26 17.65 19.54
N VAL A 425 -20.89 16.53 20.17
CA VAL A 425 -21.77 15.35 20.25
C VAL A 425 -23.07 15.65 21.02
N PRO A 426 -23.06 16.18 22.27
CA PRO A 426 -24.28 16.58 22.96
C PRO A 426 -25.03 17.71 22.26
N LEU A 427 -24.32 18.68 21.67
CA LEU A 427 -24.95 19.80 20.99
C LEU A 427 -25.66 19.35 19.71
N ALA A 428 -25.03 18.48 18.91
CA ALA A 428 -25.63 17.88 17.73
C ALA A 428 -26.90 17.12 18.11
N PHE A 429 -26.85 16.31 19.18
CA PHE A 429 -28.06 15.66 19.71
C PHE A 429 -29.15 16.67 20.05
N ALA A 430 -28.83 17.74 20.79
CA ALA A 430 -29.82 18.72 21.22
C ALA A 430 -30.44 19.48 20.03
N VAL A 431 -29.63 19.90 19.07
CA VAL A 431 -30.05 20.64 17.87
C VAL A 431 -30.95 19.76 17.01
N THR A 432 -30.53 18.52 16.70
CA THR A 432 -31.33 17.64 15.85
C THR A 432 -32.54 17.05 16.58
N PHE A 433 -32.48 16.89 17.90
CA PHE A 433 -33.65 16.56 18.72
C PHE A 433 -34.71 17.66 18.61
N ALA A 434 -34.31 18.93 18.79
CA ALA A 434 -35.21 20.07 18.67
C ALA A 434 -35.78 20.20 17.25
N ALA A 435 -34.94 20.04 16.22
CA ALA A 435 -35.38 20.04 14.82
C ALA A 435 -36.34 18.88 14.51
N GLY A 436 -36.09 17.69 15.06
CA GLY A 436 -36.97 16.54 14.94
C GLY A 436 -38.32 16.79 15.59
N VAL A 437 -38.35 17.31 16.82
CA VAL A 437 -39.59 17.70 17.52
C VAL A 437 -40.35 18.76 16.73
N ALA A 438 -39.67 19.74 16.14
CA ALA A 438 -40.30 20.76 15.30
C ALA A 438 -40.92 20.13 14.05
N LEU A 439 -40.21 19.23 13.36
CA LEU A 439 -40.73 18.54 12.19
C LEU A 439 -41.95 17.67 12.53
N GLU A 440 -41.91 16.96 13.65
CA GLU A 440 -43.04 16.15 14.11
C GLU A 440 -44.27 17.04 14.37
N ARG A 441 -44.10 18.13 15.10
CA ARG A 441 -45.22 19.00 15.51
C ARG A 441 -45.82 19.81 14.37
N LEU A 442 -44.97 20.30 13.47
CA LEU A 442 -45.41 21.20 12.40
C LEU A 442 -45.93 20.44 11.18
N VAL A 443 -45.40 19.24 10.91
CA VAL A 443 -45.70 18.51 9.66
C VAL A 443 -46.30 17.15 9.96
N ILE A 444 -45.57 16.26 10.63
CA ILE A 444 -45.90 14.82 10.66
C ILE A 444 -47.19 14.55 11.46
N ARG A 445 -47.43 15.30 12.55
CA ARG A 445 -48.63 15.12 13.38
C ARG A 445 -49.93 15.24 12.59
N TRP A 446 -49.95 16.05 11.54
CA TRP A 446 -51.12 16.27 10.70
C TRP A 446 -51.33 15.16 9.66
N LEU A 447 -50.32 14.30 9.47
CA LEU A 447 -50.26 13.32 8.37
C LEU A 447 -50.14 11.87 8.85
N TYR A 448 -50.21 11.57 10.16
CA TYR A 448 -50.01 10.22 10.71
C TYR A 448 -50.80 9.10 10.03
N ASN A 449 -52.03 9.39 9.60
CA ASN A 449 -52.90 8.39 8.97
C ASN A 449 -52.73 8.32 7.44
N ARG A 450 -51.73 9.01 6.88
CA ARG A 450 -51.51 9.20 5.44
C ARG A 450 -50.04 8.96 5.09
N PRO A 451 -49.61 7.68 5.00
CA PRO A 451 -48.19 7.33 4.89
C PRO A 451 -47.53 7.86 3.61
N LEU A 452 -48.24 7.83 2.47
CA LEU A 452 -47.74 8.36 1.20
C LEU A 452 -47.56 9.89 1.23
N GLU A 453 -48.52 10.61 1.82
CA GLU A 453 -48.43 12.07 1.99
C GLU A 453 -47.30 12.45 2.93
N THR A 454 -47.07 11.65 3.98
CA THR A 454 -45.94 11.89 4.91
C THR A 454 -44.59 11.68 4.23
N LEU A 455 -44.47 10.66 3.36
CA LEU A 455 -43.26 10.46 2.56
C LEU A 455 -42.99 11.65 1.64
N LEU A 456 -44.01 12.13 0.93
CA LEU A 456 -43.88 13.31 0.05
C LEU A 456 -43.54 14.58 0.84
N ALA A 457 -44.18 14.80 1.99
CA ALA A 457 -43.93 15.95 2.85
C ALA A 457 -42.50 15.94 3.41
N THR A 458 -42.03 14.80 3.92
CA THR A 458 -40.66 14.68 4.46
C THR A 458 -39.61 14.76 3.36
N PHE A 459 -39.91 14.32 2.13
CA PHE A 459 -39.04 14.56 0.97
C PHE A 459 -38.94 16.05 0.63
N GLY A 460 -40.06 16.78 0.61
CA GLY A 460 -40.06 18.23 0.43
C GLY A 460 -39.26 18.97 1.50
N VAL A 461 -39.39 18.55 2.77
CA VAL A 461 -38.58 19.07 3.88
C VAL A 461 -37.10 18.75 3.69
N SER A 462 -36.74 17.56 3.20
CA SER A 462 -35.35 17.20 2.90
C SER A 462 -34.73 18.19 1.91
N ILE A 463 -35.40 18.44 0.78
CA ILE A 463 -34.95 19.42 -0.22
C ILE A 463 -34.79 20.82 0.39
N ALA A 464 -35.76 21.25 1.20
CA ALA A 464 -35.70 22.55 1.86
C ALA A 464 -34.51 22.67 2.82
N LEU A 465 -34.23 21.63 3.61
CA LEU A 465 -33.10 21.60 4.54
C LEU A 465 -31.75 21.55 3.80
N GLN A 466 -31.65 20.77 2.72
CA GLN A 466 -30.45 20.73 1.86
C GLN A 466 -30.17 22.12 1.26
N GLN A 467 -31.21 22.78 0.74
CA GLN A 467 -31.05 24.12 0.17
C GLN A 467 -30.69 25.15 1.25
N LEU A 468 -31.26 25.03 2.44
CA LEU A 468 -30.89 25.88 3.57
C LEU A 468 -29.40 25.71 3.94
N ALA A 469 -28.92 24.46 3.99
CA ALA A 469 -27.50 24.18 4.24
C ALA A 469 -26.60 24.78 3.16
N LYS A 470 -26.98 24.67 1.87
CA LYS A 470 -26.25 25.31 0.76
C LYS A 470 -26.20 26.82 0.89
N ASN A 471 -27.29 27.46 1.31
CA ASN A 471 -27.35 28.90 1.49
C ASN A 471 -26.48 29.39 2.66
N ILE A 472 -26.42 28.62 3.76
CA ILE A 472 -25.67 29.00 4.97
C ILE A 472 -24.17 28.67 4.83
N PHE A 473 -23.84 27.46 4.38
CA PHE A 473 -22.48 26.91 4.41
C PHE A 473 -21.80 26.86 3.04
N GLY A 474 -22.56 27.08 1.95
CA GLY A 474 -22.11 26.92 0.58
C GLY A 474 -22.26 25.49 0.04
N THR A 475 -21.85 25.29 -1.21
CA THR A 475 -21.84 23.98 -1.89
C THR A 475 -20.52 23.23 -1.75
N GLN A 476 -19.51 23.85 -1.16
CA GLN A 476 -18.19 23.25 -0.97
C GLN A 476 -18.15 22.37 0.27
N ALA A 477 -17.41 21.27 0.17
CA ALA A 477 -17.14 20.38 1.29
C ALA A 477 -16.40 21.12 2.42
N ARG A 478 -16.92 21.03 3.64
CA ARG A 478 -16.30 21.57 4.85
C ARG A 478 -15.57 20.44 5.60
N PRO A 479 -14.28 20.62 5.95
CA PRO A 479 -13.56 19.61 6.72
C PRO A 479 -13.99 19.67 8.19
N LEU A 480 -14.28 18.52 8.77
CA LEU A 480 -14.37 18.34 10.23
C LEU A 480 -13.10 17.62 10.66
N THR A 481 -12.21 18.35 11.33
CA THR A 481 -10.86 17.86 11.62
C THR A 481 -10.85 16.98 12.86
N ALA A 482 -10.22 15.82 12.77
CA ALA A 482 -10.05 14.93 13.91
C ALA A 482 -8.93 15.44 14.85
N PRO A 483 -9.05 15.24 16.18
CA PRO A 483 -8.00 15.53 17.15
C PRO A 483 -6.84 14.53 17.02
N GLU A 484 -5.68 14.89 17.57
CA GLU A 484 -4.44 14.10 17.47
C GLU A 484 -4.58 12.63 17.92
N TRP A 485 -5.43 12.34 18.91
CA TRP A 485 -5.65 10.96 19.39
C TRP A 485 -6.55 10.11 18.47
N LEU A 486 -7.28 10.76 17.54
CA LEU A 486 -8.02 10.09 16.47
C LEU A 486 -7.27 10.13 15.12
N ASP A 487 -6.16 10.87 15.07
CA ASP A 487 -5.35 10.96 13.86
C ASP A 487 -4.45 9.71 13.72
N GLY A 488 -4.28 9.25 12.48
CA GLY A 488 -3.53 8.05 12.15
C GLY A 488 -4.30 6.73 12.27
N ALA A 489 -3.55 5.65 12.49
CA ALA A 489 -4.05 4.28 12.48
C ALA A 489 -3.31 3.38 13.47
N LEU A 490 -4.03 2.42 14.04
CA LEU A 490 -3.46 1.31 14.76
C LEU A 490 -2.88 0.31 13.73
N VAL A 491 -1.56 0.27 13.63
CA VAL A 491 -0.83 -0.65 12.74
C VAL A 491 -0.39 -1.87 13.55
N LEU A 492 -1.02 -3.01 13.32
CA LEU A 492 -0.65 -4.27 13.98
C LEU A 492 0.44 -5.01 13.20
N ASN A 493 0.36 -4.97 11.88
CA ASN A 493 1.35 -5.53 10.96
C ASN A 493 1.29 -4.76 9.62
N PRO A 494 2.18 -5.02 8.65
CA PRO A 494 2.18 -4.32 7.36
C PRO A 494 0.91 -4.49 6.50
N VAL A 495 -0.01 -5.36 6.90
CA VAL A 495 -1.23 -5.70 6.17
C VAL A 495 -2.49 -5.15 6.86
N ILE A 496 -2.51 -5.13 8.19
CA ILE A 496 -3.65 -4.74 9.03
C ILE A 496 -3.38 -3.35 9.60
N SER A 497 -4.13 -2.38 9.10
CA SER A 497 -4.06 -1.00 9.58
C SER A 497 -5.45 -0.40 9.70
N ILE A 498 -5.90 -0.18 10.94
CA ILE A 498 -7.24 0.35 11.20
C ILE A 498 -7.11 1.80 11.66
N SER A 499 -7.76 2.74 10.95
CA SER A 499 -7.80 4.13 11.40
C SER A 499 -8.51 4.26 12.74
N TYR A 500 -7.97 5.09 13.64
CA TYR A 500 -8.59 5.33 14.96
C TYR A 500 -10.02 5.87 14.86
N ILE A 501 -10.35 6.62 13.80
CA ILE A 501 -11.71 7.09 13.52
C ILE A 501 -12.69 5.92 13.36
N ARG A 502 -12.29 4.84 12.67
CA ARG A 502 -13.14 3.65 12.47
C ARG A 502 -13.41 2.94 13.80
N ILE A 503 -12.39 2.80 14.64
CA ILE A 503 -12.52 2.24 15.99
C ILE A 503 -13.44 3.11 16.84
N ALA A 504 -13.30 4.44 16.78
CA ALA A 504 -14.14 5.36 17.51
C ALA A 504 -15.61 5.29 17.08
N ILE A 505 -15.90 5.16 15.77
CA ILE A 505 -17.27 4.95 15.26
C ILE A 505 -17.85 3.63 15.77
N PHE A 506 -17.08 2.54 15.76
CA PHE A 506 -17.52 1.25 16.30
C PHE A 506 -17.86 1.36 17.80
N VAL A 507 -16.98 1.99 18.59
CA VAL A 507 -17.22 2.21 20.02
C VAL A 507 -18.44 3.11 20.24
N LEU A 508 -18.60 4.17 19.47
CA LEU A 508 -19.76 5.06 19.53
C LEU A 508 -21.05 4.31 19.20
N ALA A 509 -21.06 3.46 18.18
CA ALA A 509 -22.19 2.62 17.83
C ALA A 509 -22.60 1.68 18.97
N LEU A 510 -21.62 1.07 19.67
CA LEU A 510 -21.88 0.24 20.85
C LEU A 510 -22.42 1.05 22.03
N ILE A 511 -21.87 2.25 22.28
CA ILE A 511 -22.37 3.15 23.33
C ILE A 511 -23.82 3.52 23.04
N PHE A 512 -24.13 3.94 21.81
CA PHE A 512 -25.49 4.31 21.42
C PHE A 512 -26.45 3.13 21.46
N LEU A 513 -26.03 1.94 21.04
CA LEU A 513 -26.80 0.71 21.22
C LEU A 513 -27.11 0.48 22.71
N GLY A 514 -26.11 0.60 23.59
CA GLY A 514 -26.26 0.43 25.03
C GLY A 514 -27.20 1.45 25.66
N VAL A 515 -26.99 2.74 25.40
CA VAL A 515 -27.84 3.85 25.86
C VAL A 515 -29.27 3.66 25.38
N PHE A 516 -29.44 3.30 24.12
CA PHE A 516 -30.76 3.11 23.54
C PHE A 516 -31.47 1.88 24.11
N LEU A 517 -30.79 0.73 24.27
CA LEU A 517 -31.35 -0.44 24.94
C LEU A 517 -31.74 -0.12 26.38
N TYR A 518 -30.94 0.67 27.08
CA TYR A 518 -31.26 1.15 28.42
C TYR A 518 -32.54 2.00 28.42
N ILE A 519 -32.65 3.00 27.54
CA ILE A 519 -33.85 3.83 27.39
C ILE A 519 -35.07 2.95 27.11
N MET A 520 -35.01 2.06 26.13
CA MET A 520 -36.16 1.26 25.71
C MET A 520 -36.58 0.18 26.70
N LYS A 521 -35.64 -0.43 27.44
CA LYS A 521 -35.95 -1.53 28.37
C LYS A 521 -36.13 -1.10 29.81
N ARG A 522 -35.49 -0.02 30.26
CA ARG A 522 -35.43 0.36 31.69
C ARG A 522 -36.12 1.68 32.02
N THR A 523 -36.47 2.52 31.05
CA THR A 523 -37.08 3.84 31.33
C THR A 523 -38.58 3.88 31.07
N ARG A 524 -39.26 4.88 31.66
CA ARG A 524 -40.69 5.15 31.44
C ARG A 524 -41.01 5.42 29.96
N LEU A 525 -40.14 6.18 29.27
CA LEU A 525 -40.32 6.47 27.84
C LEU A 525 -40.40 5.17 27.02
N GLY A 526 -39.53 4.19 27.30
CA GLY A 526 -39.57 2.90 26.61
C GLY A 526 -40.80 2.04 26.93
N LEU A 527 -41.32 2.13 28.15
CA LEU A 527 -42.58 1.48 28.54
C LEU A 527 -43.78 2.13 27.83
N GLU A 528 -43.88 3.45 27.89
CA GLU A 528 -44.95 4.23 27.25
C GLU A 528 -44.93 4.07 25.74
N THR A 529 -43.75 4.08 25.12
CA THR A 529 -43.59 3.84 23.68
C THR A 529 -44.15 2.48 23.28
N ARG A 530 -43.80 1.41 23.99
CA ARG A 530 -44.33 0.07 23.70
C ARG A 530 -45.86 -0.01 23.89
N ALA A 531 -46.39 0.63 24.94
CA ALA A 531 -47.84 0.69 25.16
C ALA A 531 -48.56 1.42 24.01
N VAL A 532 -48.04 2.58 23.60
CA VAL A 532 -48.58 3.37 22.49
C VAL A 532 -48.49 2.61 21.17
N THR A 533 -47.40 1.90 20.87
CA THR A 533 -47.28 1.11 19.63
C THR A 533 -48.27 -0.05 19.54
N GLN A 534 -48.70 -0.60 20.68
CA GLN A 534 -49.63 -1.73 20.69
C GLN A 534 -51.08 -1.29 20.53
N ASN A 535 -51.48 -0.26 21.29
CA ASN A 535 -52.82 0.32 21.19
C ASN A 535 -52.81 1.79 21.69
N PRO A 536 -52.71 2.77 20.79
CA PRO A 536 -52.66 4.19 21.16
C PRO A 536 -53.90 4.67 21.92
N GLN A 537 -55.08 4.13 21.60
CA GLN A 537 -56.35 4.54 22.21
C GLN A 537 -56.44 4.05 23.66
N MET A 538 -56.09 2.78 23.90
CA MET A 538 -56.05 2.19 25.25
C MET A 538 -54.98 2.89 26.11
N ALA A 539 -53.79 3.15 25.55
CA ALA A 539 -52.75 3.90 26.24
C ALA A 539 -53.22 5.30 26.63
N GLY A 540 -53.95 5.99 25.75
CA GLY A 540 -54.61 7.27 26.01
C GLY A 540 -55.60 7.21 27.17
N ALA A 541 -56.47 6.19 27.21
CA ALA A 541 -57.43 5.98 28.29
C ALA A 541 -56.77 5.71 29.64
N MET A 542 -55.55 5.13 29.64
CA MET A 542 -54.74 4.88 30.83
C MET A 542 -53.87 6.08 31.26
N GLY A 543 -54.07 7.27 30.67
CA GLY A 543 -53.40 8.51 31.05
C GLY A 543 -52.04 8.77 30.37
N ILE A 544 -51.62 7.93 29.41
CA ILE A 544 -50.42 8.16 28.61
C ILE A 544 -50.80 9.10 27.45
N ASN A 545 -50.05 10.19 27.23
CA ASN A 545 -50.29 11.08 26.09
C ASN A 545 -49.57 10.56 24.83
N PRO A 546 -50.26 9.97 23.84
CA PRO A 546 -49.59 9.34 22.70
C PRO A 546 -48.85 10.37 21.83
N GLY A 547 -49.37 11.59 21.71
CA GLY A 547 -48.72 12.67 20.97
C GLY A 547 -47.39 13.11 21.61
N ARG A 548 -47.32 13.16 22.95
CA ARG A 548 -46.06 13.45 23.64
C ARG A 548 -45.04 12.32 23.46
N VAL A 549 -45.49 11.06 23.51
CA VAL A 549 -44.63 9.89 23.31
C VAL A 549 -44.07 9.85 21.89
N ASN A 550 -44.91 10.09 20.88
CA ASN A 550 -44.48 10.15 19.48
C ASN A 550 -43.47 11.29 19.25
N MET A 551 -43.76 12.49 19.77
CA MET A 551 -42.86 13.64 19.71
C MET A 551 -41.48 13.35 20.31
N LEU A 552 -41.44 12.80 21.54
CA LEU A 552 -40.18 12.48 22.22
C LEU A 552 -39.41 11.37 21.50
N THR A 553 -40.13 10.38 20.98
CA THR A 553 -39.54 9.27 20.22
C THR A 553 -38.96 9.76 18.88
N PHE A 554 -39.67 10.65 18.18
CA PHE A 554 -39.19 11.27 16.95
C PHE A 554 -37.96 12.16 17.19
N GLY A 555 -38.02 12.99 18.24
CA GLY A 555 -36.89 13.78 18.69
C GLY A 555 -35.68 12.91 19.05
N LEU A 556 -35.88 11.82 19.79
CA LEU A 556 -34.80 10.89 20.14
C LEU A 556 -34.15 10.26 18.89
N GLY A 557 -34.95 9.81 17.93
CA GLY A 557 -34.44 9.25 16.67
C GLY A 557 -33.62 10.29 15.87
N SER A 558 -34.11 11.52 15.80
CA SER A 558 -33.43 12.65 15.12
C SER A 558 -32.15 13.08 15.87
N GLY A 559 -32.19 13.07 17.21
CA GLY A 559 -31.05 13.30 18.10
C GLY A 559 -29.91 12.33 17.83
N ILE A 560 -30.23 11.03 17.78
CA ILE A 560 -29.24 9.98 17.49
C ILE A 560 -28.66 10.14 16.07
N ALA A 561 -29.50 10.50 15.09
CA ALA A 561 -29.04 10.80 13.73
C ALA A 561 -28.03 11.97 13.70
N GLY A 562 -28.24 13.00 14.51
CA GLY A 562 -27.30 14.11 14.64
C GLY A 562 -25.94 13.68 15.18
N VAL A 563 -25.93 12.79 16.17
CA VAL A 563 -24.67 12.24 16.70
C VAL A 563 -23.98 11.35 15.67
N ALA A 564 -24.75 10.55 14.91
CA ALA A 564 -24.23 9.83 13.75
C ALA A 564 -23.58 10.78 12.75
N GLY A 565 -24.18 11.95 12.53
CA GLY A 565 -23.67 13.02 11.69
C GLY A 565 -22.28 13.51 12.08
N VAL A 566 -22.03 13.75 13.38
CA VAL A 566 -20.70 14.16 13.86
C VAL A 566 -19.67 13.08 13.58
N ALA A 567 -20.01 11.81 13.83
CA ALA A 567 -19.11 10.69 13.64
C ALA A 567 -18.81 10.42 12.15
N ILE A 568 -19.85 10.45 11.31
CA ILE A 568 -19.73 10.33 9.85
C ILE A 568 -18.96 11.51 9.28
N GLY A 569 -19.18 12.73 9.77
CA GLY A 569 -18.45 13.93 9.34
C GLY A 569 -16.97 13.91 9.71
N LEU A 570 -16.54 13.14 10.72
CA LEU A 570 -15.10 12.93 11.01
C LEU A 570 -14.46 11.93 10.05
N PHE A 571 -15.26 10.99 9.53
CA PHE A 571 -14.82 9.94 8.61
C PHE A 571 -14.90 10.36 7.13
N ALA A 572 -15.97 11.06 6.77
CA ALA A 572 -16.27 11.59 5.45
C ALA A 572 -16.27 13.11 5.48
N LYS A 573 -16.36 13.77 4.33
CA LYS A 573 -16.41 15.25 4.28
C LYS A 573 -17.81 15.75 4.60
N VAL A 574 -17.93 16.89 5.27
CA VAL A 574 -19.24 17.51 5.53
C VAL A 574 -19.70 18.24 4.27
N THR A 575 -20.77 17.75 3.65
CA THR A 575 -21.41 18.33 2.47
C THR A 575 -22.89 18.52 2.71
N SER A 576 -23.53 19.36 1.88
CA SER A 576 -24.98 19.59 1.94
C SER A 576 -25.79 18.41 1.39
N GLU A 577 -25.14 17.45 0.73
CA GLU A 577 -25.71 16.21 0.21
C GLU A 577 -25.38 14.98 1.08
N LEU A 578 -24.65 15.16 2.18
CA LEU A 578 -24.26 14.06 3.08
C LEU A 578 -25.49 13.27 3.55
N GLY A 579 -26.62 13.93 3.80
CA GLY A 579 -27.86 13.28 4.17
C GLY A 579 -28.41 12.31 3.10
N SER A 580 -28.37 12.72 1.82
CA SER A 580 -28.83 11.89 0.71
C SER A 580 -27.95 10.67 0.47
N ASP A 581 -26.65 10.77 0.74
CA ASP A 581 -25.70 9.67 0.55
C ASP A 581 -25.99 8.49 1.51
N TYR A 582 -26.47 8.79 2.72
CA TYR A 582 -26.69 7.79 3.77
C TYR A 582 -28.17 7.41 4.01
N ILE A 583 -29.15 8.20 3.56
CA ILE A 583 -30.58 7.90 3.81
C ILE A 583 -31.02 6.60 3.17
N VAL A 584 -30.60 6.35 1.92
CA VAL A 584 -30.98 5.14 1.17
C VAL A 584 -30.44 3.89 1.88
N GLN A 585 -29.17 3.92 2.29
CA GLN A 585 -28.52 2.82 3.00
C GLN A 585 -29.11 2.62 4.41
N SER A 586 -29.47 3.70 5.10
CA SER A 586 -30.13 3.65 6.40
C SER A 586 -31.51 2.98 6.29
N PHE A 587 -32.29 3.35 5.28
CA PHE A 587 -33.60 2.75 5.02
C PHE A 587 -33.48 1.27 4.66
N MET A 588 -32.58 0.93 3.73
CA MET A 588 -32.25 -0.45 3.36
C MET A 588 -31.88 -1.30 4.59
N THR A 589 -31.07 -0.74 5.47
CA THR A 589 -30.64 -1.37 6.73
C THR A 589 -31.82 -1.70 7.65
N VAL A 590 -32.76 -0.77 7.82
CA VAL A 590 -33.97 -1.01 8.63
C VAL A 590 -34.89 -2.04 7.98
N VAL A 591 -35.09 -1.97 6.66
CA VAL A 591 -35.99 -2.89 5.93
C VAL A 591 -35.43 -4.31 5.92
N VAL A 592 -34.16 -4.49 5.58
CA VAL A 592 -33.49 -5.79 5.61
C VAL A 592 -33.46 -6.33 7.04
N GLY A 593 -33.18 -5.48 8.03
CA GLY A 593 -33.15 -5.88 9.43
C GLY A 593 -34.50 -6.35 9.98
N GLY A 594 -35.59 -5.74 9.52
CA GLY A 594 -36.93 -5.88 10.07
C GLY A 594 -37.36 -4.59 10.76
N VAL A 595 -38.43 -3.99 10.25
CA VAL A 595 -38.95 -2.69 10.69
C VAL A 595 -39.27 -2.74 12.18
N GLY A 596 -38.72 -1.78 12.94
CA GLY A 596 -38.96 -1.64 14.38
C GLY A 596 -38.25 -2.63 15.29
N ASN A 597 -37.39 -3.50 14.74
CA ASN A 597 -36.55 -4.37 15.55
C ASN A 597 -35.10 -3.90 15.54
N ILE A 598 -34.60 -3.51 16.71
CA ILE A 598 -33.25 -2.97 16.93
C ILE A 598 -32.17 -4.01 16.59
N TRP A 599 -32.36 -5.24 17.06
CA TRP A 599 -31.47 -6.36 16.76
C TRP A 599 -31.55 -6.72 15.27
N GLY A 600 -32.74 -6.54 14.69
CA GLY A 600 -32.94 -6.61 13.25
C GLY A 600 -32.08 -5.57 12.54
N THR A 601 -32.15 -4.30 12.91
CA THR A 601 -31.36 -3.21 12.33
C THR A 601 -29.85 -3.47 12.46
N LEU A 602 -29.37 -3.98 13.60
CA LEU A 602 -27.97 -4.36 13.78
C LEU A 602 -27.56 -5.51 12.84
N ALA A 603 -28.39 -6.55 12.73
CA ALA A 603 -28.16 -7.65 11.81
C ALA A 603 -28.20 -7.20 10.34
N GLY A 604 -29.12 -6.30 9.98
CA GLY A 604 -29.23 -5.71 8.65
C GLY A 604 -28.02 -4.86 8.30
N ALA A 605 -27.55 -4.03 9.23
CA ALA A 605 -26.37 -3.19 9.05
C ALA A 605 -25.11 -4.04 8.87
N THR A 606 -25.00 -5.12 9.66
CA THR A 606 -23.92 -6.09 9.54
C THR A 606 -23.97 -6.80 8.19
N MET A 607 -25.13 -7.32 7.78
CA MET A 607 -25.29 -8.00 6.50
C MET A 607 -24.95 -7.10 5.32
N ILE A 608 -25.47 -5.87 5.30
CA ILE A 608 -25.21 -4.89 4.24
C ILE A 608 -23.74 -4.45 4.26
N GLY A 609 -23.17 -4.14 5.42
CA GLY A 609 -21.77 -3.71 5.53
C GLY A 609 -20.79 -4.79 5.03
N PHE A 610 -20.99 -6.04 5.45
CA PHE A 610 -20.15 -7.17 5.02
C PHE A 610 -20.37 -7.51 3.54
N PHE A 611 -21.61 -7.53 3.06
CA PHE A 611 -21.88 -7.78 1.65
C PHE A 611 -21.24 -6.71 0.76
N GLN A 612 -21.34 -5.44 1.13
CA GLN A 612 -20.75 -4.36 0.34
C GLN A 612 -19.23 -4.50 0.25
N LYS A 613 -18.56 -4.71 1.39
CA LYS A 613 -17.10 -4.87 1.41
C LYS A 613 -16.63 -6.15 0.72
N GLY A 614 -17.40 -7.24 0.81
CA GLY A 614 -17.13 -8.46 0.05
C GLY A 614 -17.20 -8.25 -1.46
N VAL A 615 -18.22 -7.52 -1.94
CA VAL A 615 -18.37 -7.19 -3.37
C VAL A 615 -17.27 -6.23 -3.84
N GLU A 616 -16.93 -5.22 -3.05
CA GLU A 616 -15.81 -4.30 -3.33
C GLU A 616 -14.47 -5.04 -3.40
N TRP A 617 -14.25 -6.04 -2.54
CA TRP A 617 -13.05 -6.87 -2.57
C TRP A 617 -12.97 -7.76 -3.82
N MET A 618 -14.10 -8.31 -4.29
CA MET A 618 -14.16 -9.08 -5.53
C MET A 618 -14.00 -8.22 -6.80
N ASN A 619 -14.45 -6.96 -6.76
CA ASN A 619 -14.36 -6.01 -7.88
C ASN A 619 -13.72 -4.67 -7.49
N PRO A 620 -12.39 -4.63 -7.20
CA PRO A 620 -11.72 -3.41 -6.74
C PRO A 620 -11.74 -2.25 -7.75
N SER A 621 -11.87 -2.56 -9.04
CA SER A 621 -11.83 -1.58 -10.13
C SER A 621 -13.16 -0.83 -10.33
N ASN A 622 -14.28 -1.31 -9.77
CA ASN A 622 -15.60 -0.71 -9.97
C ASN A 622 -16.42 -0.67 -8.68
N THR A 623 -16.14 0.33 -7.84
CA THR A 623 -16.86 0.55 -6.57
C THR A 623 -18.34 0.88 -6.76
N LEU A 624 -18.74 1.44 -7.91
CA LEU A 624 -20.15 1.70 -8.24
C LEU A 624 -20.93 0.39 -8.44
N ALA A 625 -20.27 -0.67 -8.92
CA ALA A 625 -20.92 -1.98 -9.05
C ALA A 625 -21.38 -2.53 -7.70
N ALA A 626 -20.67 -2.23 -6.61
CA ALA A 626 -21.06 -2.67 -5.27
C ALA A 626 -22.43 -2.12 -4.85
N GLN A 627 -22.75 -0.87 -5.20
CA GLN A 627 -24.07 -0.28 -4.94
C GLN A 627 -25.17 -0.96 -5.77
N THR A 628 -24.90 -1.23 -7.05
CA THR A 628 -25.87 -1.93 -7.93
C THR A 628 -26.15 -3.35 -7.43
N TYR A 629 -25.10 -4.12 -7.12
CA TYR A 629 -25.26 -5.47 -6.56
C TYR A 629 -25.94 -5.46 -5.20
N MET A 630 -25.72 -4.44 -4.38
CA MET A 630 -26.42 -4.25 -3.11
C MET A 630 -27.92 -4.12 -3.32
N ILE A 631 -28.35 -3.24 -4.24
CA ILE A 631 -29.78 -3.02 -4.53
C ILE A 631 -30.42 -4.32 -5.01
N ILE A 632 -29.77 -5.04 -5.94
CA ILE A 632 -30.26 -6.32 -6.45
C ILE A 632 -30.36 -7.36 -5.31
N PHE A 633 -29.33 -7.46 -4.48
CA PHE A 633 -29.33 -8.35 -3.32
C PHE A 633 -30.49 -8.05 -2.38
N ILE A 634 -30.76 -6.78 -2.08
CA ILE A 634 -31.85 -6.36 -1.20
C ILE A 634 -33.22 -6.67 -1.82
N ILE A 635 -33.41 -6.42 -3.12
CA ILE A 635 -34.65 -6.75 -3.82
C ILE A 635 -34.93 -8.26 -3.71
N ILE A 636 -33.93 -9.09 -4.00
CA ILE A 636 -34.04 -10.56 -3.90
C ILE A 636 -34.30 -10.97 -2.44
N PHE A 637 -33.55 -10.39 -1.50
CA PHE A 637 -33.70 -10.68 -0.07
C PHE A 637 -35.12 -10.39 0.42
N ILE A 638 -35.68 -9.22 0.10
CA ILE A 638 -37.03 -8.83 0.50
C ILE A 638 -38.09 -9.74 -0.14
N GLN A 639 -37.89 -10.19 -1.38
CA GLN A 639 -38.81 -11.15 -2.02
C GLN A 639 -38.90 -12.46 -1.24
N PHE A 640 -37.78 -12.97 -0.69
CA PHE A 640 -37.76 -14.19 0.12
C PHE A 640 -38.09 -13.95 1.60
N ARG A 641 -37.76 -12.78 2.13
CA ARG A 641 -37.90 -12.39 3.55
C ARG A 641 -38.56 -11.01 3.65
N PRO A 642 -39.86 -10.87 3.32
CA PRO A 642 -40.54 -9.56 3.29
C PRO A 642 -40.66 -8.89 4.67
N ARG A 643 -40.51 -9.66 5.75
CA ARG A 643 -40.52 -9.17 7.14
C ARG A 643 -39.13 -8.83 7.69
N GLY A 644 -38.09 -8.89 6.86
CA GLY A 644 -36.69 -8.70 7.26
C GLY A 644 -36.07 -9.93 7.96
N ILE A 645 -34.84 -9.77 8.46
CA ILE A 645 -34.08 -10.79 9.17
C ILE A 645 -34.80 -11.19 10.47
N ILE A 646 -35.24 -10.20 11.26
CA ILE A 646 -35.95 -10.43 12.52
C ILE A 646 -37.33 -9.76 12.48
N ALA A 647 -38.36 -10.59 12.31
CA ALA A 647 -39.74 -10.14 12.37
C ALA A 647 -40.15 -9.71 13.79
N LEU A 648 -40.96 -8.64 13.88
CA LEU A 648 -41.60 -8.24 15.13
C LEU A 648 -42.66 -9.28 15.53
N LYS A 649 -42.56 -9.85 16.75
CA LYS A 649 -43.59 -10.74 17.30
C LYS A 649 -44.70 -9.92 17.97
N GLY A 650 -45.89 -9.91 17.40
CA GLY A 650 -47.10 -9.30 17.97
C GLY A 650 -48.35 -9.63 17.16
N ARG A 651 -49.54 -9.61 17.79
CA ARG A 651 -50.84 -9.93 17.15
C ARG A 651 -51.26 -8.96 16.03
N ALA A 652 -50.54 -7.86 15.82
CA ALA A 652 -50.71 -6.96 14.67
C ALA A 652 -50.00 -7.46 13.39
N ALA A 653 -49.35 -8.63 13.43
CA ALA A 653 -48.70 -9.25 12.26
C ALA A 653 -49.65 -10.13 11.41
N GLY A 654 -50.97 -10.01 11.63
CA GLY A 654 -52.00 -10.61 10.81
C GLY A 654 -53.15 -9.63 10.66
N ASP A 655 -53.08 -8.82 9.61
CA ASP A 655 -54.00 -8.86 8.47
C ASP A 655 -53.23 -8.42 7.21
#